data_AF-A0A761QNN5-F1
#
_entry.id   AF-A0A761QNN5-F1
#
_cell.length_a   1.000
_cell.length_b   1.000
_cell.length_c   1.000
_cell.angle_alpha   90.00
_cell.angle_beta   90.00
_cell.angle_gamma   90.00
#
_symmetry.space_group_name_H-M   'P 1'
#
loop_
_entity.id
_entity.type
_entity.pdbx_description
1 polymer ?
#
loop_
_entity_poly.entity_id
_entity_poly.type
_entity_poly.pdbx_seq_one_letter_code
_entity_poly.pdbx_strand_id
1 'polypeptide(L)'
;MNKIYSLKYCHITNTVKVVSELARRICKESSCRGRKITVLSSVALAAVLPSVAIASVVRGDIPYQTYRDFAENKGQFQAGATNIPILNQSGGLNGILNKAPMIDFSSVNVGSNMGVATLVNPQYVVSVKHNGGYQGVSFGDGQNYYRIVDRNNQSNRDFHAPRLNKLVTEVAPVEMTHSGMVNGAYQNHQRYAAFYRMGSGTQIIRKPGRGESWMSGAYNYLTGGTVGIPWSYAGGRMISTNTNGQLFNKWNQGPLGTHGLPGDSGSPLFAYDTLLQKWVVVGVLSSGGGGGTNWSVVDTSFVQKMIQDDTDAPVTFMPGISPLKWIFDSSTGIGSLTQGSVEYAMHGQKGSDLNAGKNLTFLGHNGQIDLENSVTQGAGSLTFHDDYTVTTSNGSTWTGAGIIVDRDASVNWQVNGVKGDNLHKIGEGTLVVQGTGVNEGGLKVGNGTVILNQQADSAGHVQAFSSVNIASGSPTVVLADNRQVNPDNISWGYRGGVLDVNGNDLTFHKLNAADYGAVLGNSSDKTANITLDYQTRPADIKVNEWSSSKKGTAGSLYIYNNPYSHTVDYFILKTNSYGWFPTDQVSNSQWEYVGHDHNSAQALLADRINSKGYLYHGKLQGNINVSSKVLPGTTGPLVLDGSADMSGLFTQENGRLT
;
A
#
# COMPACT_ATOMS: atom_id res chain seq x y z
N MET A 1 -13.34 -24.78 11.86
CA MET A 1 -14.38 -23.88 11.33
C MET A 1 -13.85 -22.46 11.41
N ASN A 2 -13.13 -22.01 10.38
CA ASN A 2 -12.57 -20.67 10.33
C ASN A 2 -13.63 -19.74 9.74
N LYS A 3 -14.22 -18.87 10.56
CA LYS A 3 -15.10 -17.82 10.05
C LYS A 3 -14.21 -16.84 9.28
N ILE A 4 -14.48 -16.65 8.00
CA ILE A 4 -13.73 -15.75 7.13
C ILE A 4 -14.18 -14.32 7.42
N TYR A 5 -13.21 -13.46 7.74
CA TYR A 5 -13.43 -12.05 8.01
C TYR A 5 -12.67 -11.21 6.98
N SER A 6 -13.28 -10.10 6.59
CA SER A 6 -12.63 -9.03 5.81
C SER A 6 -12.43 -7.83 6.71
N LEU A 7 -11.29 -7.15 6.55
CA LEU A 7 -11.05 -5.85 7.15
C LEU A 7 -11.71 -4.80 6.25
N LYS A 8 -12.72 -4.10 6.79
CA LYS A 8 -13.36 -2.98 6.10
C LYS A 8 -13.22 -1.73 6.94
N TYR A 9 -12.76 -0.66 6.30
CA TYR A 9 -12.77 0.65 6.90
C TYR A 9 -14.22 1.08 7.15
N CYS A 10 -14.59 1.30 8.41
CA CYS A 10 -15.91 1.74 8.79
C CYS A 10 -15.91 3.26 8.90
N HIS A 11 -16.46 3.95 7.89
CA HIS A 11 -16.58 5.41 7.88
C HIS A 11 -17.45 5.99 9.02
N ILE A 12 -18.22 5.14 9.73
CA ILE A 12 -19.05 5.55 10.88
C ILE A 12 -18.24 5.51 12.19
N THR A 13 -17.13 4.79 12.22
CA THR A 13 -16.29 4.66 13.43
C THR A 13 -14.86 5.09 13.20
N ASN A 14 -14.48 5.50 11.99
CA ASN A 14 -13.12 5.84 11.58
C ASN A 14 -12.08 4.77 11.96
N THR A 15 -12.50 3.51 12.00
CA THR A 15 -11.65 2.38 12.37
C THR A 15 -11.84 1.25 11.36
N VAL A 16 -10.79 0.45 11.20
CA VAL A 16 -10.86 -0.80 10.46
C VAL A 16 -11.63 -1.81 11.32
N LYS A 17 -12.66 -2.42 10.73
CA LYS A 17 -13.49 -3.42 11.40
C LYS A 17 -13.35 -4.77 10.73
N VAL A 18 -13.20 -5.79 11.57
CA VAL A 18 -13.31 -7.19 11.21
C VAL A 18 -14.80 -7.50 10.95
N VAL A 19 -15.18 -7.72 9.69
CA VAL A 19 -16.57 -8.08 9.33
C VAL A 19 -16.61 -9.43 8.64
N SER A 20 -17.61 -10.25 8.96
CA SER A 20 -17.82 -11.52 8.25
C SER A 20 -18.10 -11.25 6.77
N GLU A 21 -17.41 -11.97 5.88
CA GLU A 21 -17.60 -11.84 4.42
C GLU A 21 -19.01 -12.24 3.94
N LEU A 22 -19.81 -12.87 4.80
CA LEU A 22 -21.17 -13.32 4.50
C LEU A 22 -22.27 -12.25 4.71
N ALA A 23 -21.93 -11.06 5.21
CA ALA A 23 -22.89 -9.99 5.42
C ALA A 23 -23.29 -9.31 4.09
N ARG A 24 -24.33 -9.84 3.42
CA ARG A 24 -25.02 -9.15 2.33
C ARG A 24 -25.91 -8.05 2.88
N ARG A 25 -25.98 -6.90 2.18
CA ARG A 25 -27.11 -5.97 2.32
C ARG A 25 -28.38 -6.74 1.96
N ILE A 26 -29.28 -6.92 2.92
CA ILE A 26 -30.67 -7.29 2.64
C ILE A 26 -31.32 -6.04 2.06
N CYS A 27 -31.38 -5.94 0.73
CA CYS A 27 -32.33 -5.03 0.09
C CYS A 27 -33.72 -5.61 0.36
N LYS A 28 -34.52 -4.92 1.18
CA LYS A 28 -35.95 -5.23 1.31
C LYS A 28 -36.59 -5.00 -0.06
N GLU A 29 -37.14 -6.05 -0.65
CA GLU A 29 -38.04 -5.96 -1.81
C GLU A 29 -39.27 -5.14 -1.39
N SER A 30 -39.41 -3.94 -1.96
CA SER A 30 -40.68 -3.23 -1.97
C SER A 30 -41.41 -3.59 -3.26
N SER A 31 -42.45 -4.40 -3.13
CA SER A 31 -43.43 -4.69 -4.18
C SER A 31 -44.11 -3.41 -4.64
N CYS A 32 -43.92 -3.01 -5.90
CA CYS A 32 -44.77 -2.00 -6.55
C CYS A 32 -45.37 -2.55 -7.84
N ARG A 33 -46.71 -2.52 -7.84
CA ARG A 33 -47.64 -2.90 -8.90
C ARG A 33 -47.30 -2.24 -10.24
N GLY A 34 -47.59 -2.99 -11.29
CA GLY A 34 -47.26 -2.65 -12.67
C GLY A 34 -47.93 -1.40 -13.22
N ARG A 35 -47.30 -0.87 -14.27
CA ARG A 35 -47.94 -0.03 -15.27
C ARG A 35 -47.40 -0.44 -16.64
N LYS A 36 -48.34 -0.81 -17.50
CA LYS A 36 -48.17 -1.14 -18.91
C LYS A 36 -47.65 0.09 -19.65
N ILE A 37 -46.60 -0.05 -20.45
CA ILE A 37 -46.32 0.87 -21.56
C ILE A 37 -46.03 0.03 -22.81
N THR A 38 -46.66 0.49 -23.87
CA THR A 38 -46.99 -0.16 -25.14
C THR A 38 -45.79 -0.35 -26.05
N VAL A 39 -45.82 -1.46 -26.79
CA VAL A 39 -44.93 -1.80 -27.92
C VAL A 39 -45.30 -0.94 -29.13
N LEU A 40 -44.30 -0.35 -29.80
CA LEU A 40 -44.34 -0.05 -31.24
C LEU A 40 -42.92 0.08 -31.80
N SER A 41 -42.50 -1.04 -32.40
CA SER A 41 -41.77 -1.24 -33.65
C SER A 41 -40.90 -0.13 -34.25
N SER A 42 -39.61 -0.41 -34.41
CA SER A 42 -38.88 -0.15 -35.66
C SER A 42 -37.78 -1.19 -35.87
N VAL A 43 -37.85 -1.80 -37.06
CA VAL A 43 -37.04 -2.91 -37.57
C VAL A 43 -35.82 -2.35 -38.33
N ALA A 44 -34.77 -3.17 -38.39
CA ALA A 44 -33.61 -3.13 -39.31
C ALA A 44 -32.35 -2.38 -38.85
N LEU A 45 -31.43 -3.13 -38.20
CA LEU A 45 -30.05 -3.25 -38.70
C LEU A 45 -29.37 -4.50 -38.10
N ALA A 46 -29.43 -5.61 -38.82
CA ALA A 46 -28.54 -6.75 -38.59
C ALA A 46 -27.44 -6.68 -39.64
N ALA A 47 -26.23 -6.27 -39.23
CA ALA A 47 -24.93 -6.69 -39.78
C ALA A 47 -23.81 -5.78 -39.25
N VAL A 48 -23.32 -6.06 -38.04
CA VAL A 48 -21.91 -6.19 -37.63
C VAL A 48 -21.99 -6.69 -36.18
N LEU A 49 -21.82 -7.99 -35.97
CA LEU A 49 -21.63 -8.52 -34.62
C LEU A 49 -20.17 -8.24 -34.23
N PRO A 50 -19.87 -7.37 -33.23
CA PRO A 50 -18.62 -7.54 -32.51
C PRO A 50 -18.73 -8.88 -31.78
N SER A 51 -17.74 -9.72 -31.99
CA SER A 51 -17.49 -10.94 -31.23
C SER A 51 -17.77 -10.70 -29.74
N VAL A 52 -18.60 -11.56 -29.17
CA VAL A 52 -18.91 -11.63 -27.73
C VAL A 52 -17.67 -11.39 -26.88
N ALA A 53 -17.75 -10.39 -26.01
CA ALA A 53 -16.74 -10.11 -25.00
C ALA A 53 -16.62 -11.31 -24.05
N ILE A 54 -15.42 -11.87 -23.90
CA ILE A 54 -15.15 -13.01 -23.02
C ILE A 54 -14.41 -12.48 -21.78
N ALA A 55 -14.61 -13.04 -20.58
CA ALA A 55 -14.17 -12.54 -19.27
C ALA A 55 -13.41 -13.57 -18.38
N SER A 56 -12.38 -13.18 -17.61
CA SER A 56 -11.42 -13.98 -16.80
C SER A 56 -12.04 -15.20 -16.15
N VAL A 57 -11.63 -16.40 -16.57
CA VAL A 57 -12.34 -17.63 -16.30
C VAL A 57 -11.62 -18.46 -15.26
N VAL A 58 -12.36 -18.85 -14.22
CA VAL A 58 -11.97 -19.91 -13.27
C VAL A 58 -12.91 -21.10 -13.36
N ARG A 59 -12.49 -22.23 -12.82
CA ARG A 59 -13.27 -23.46 -12.80
C ARG A 59 -14.38 -23.39 -11.75
N GLY A 60 -15.57 -23.87 -12.08
CA GLY A 60 -16.73 -23.88 -11.19
C GLY A 60 -16.85 -25.12 -10.31
N ASP A 61 -15.93 -26.07 -10.43
CA ASP A 61 -15.82 -27.27 -9.58
C ASP A 61 -15.01 -27.03 -8.29
N ILE A 62 -14.44 -25.83 -8.12
CA ILE A 62 -13.68 -25.40 -6.94
C ILE A 62 -14.40 -24.22 -6.26
N PRO A 63 -14.41 -24.10 -4.92
CA PRO A 63 -14.94 -22.93 -4.24
C PRO A 63 -14.30 -21.64 -4.75
N TYR A 64 -15.12 -20.65 -5.12
CA TYR A 64 -14.62 -19.41 -5.72
C TYR A 64 -13.65 -18.64 -4.80
N GLN A 65 -13.89 -18.71 -3.49
CA GLN A 65 -13.02 -18.11 -2.48
C GLN A 65 -11.58 -18.62 -2.56
N THR A 66 -11.36 -19.87 -2.97
CA THR A 66 -10.01 -20.43 -3.15
C THR A 66 -9.17 -19.61 -4.14
N TYR A 67 -9.79 -19.10 -5.22
CA TYR A 67 -9.12 -18.26 -6.22
C TYR A 67 -8.86 -16.83 -5.72
N ARG A 68 -9.71 -16.32 -4.82
CA ARG A 68 -9.55 -15.02 -4.15
C ARG A 68 -8.41 -15.09 -3.13
N ASP A 69 -8.47 -16.08 -2.25
CA ASP A 69 -7.47 -16.28 -1.19
C ASP A 69 -6.09 -16.56 -1.79
N PHE A 70 -6.02 -17.35 -2.88
CA PHE A 70 -4.78 -17.54 -3.63
C PHE A 70 -4.21 -16.21 -4.14
N ALA A 71 -5.02 -15.36 -4.76
CA ALA A 71 -4.58 -14.10 -5.37
C ALA A 71 -4.20 -13.02 -4.34
N GLU A 72 -4.72 -13.12 -3.12
CA GLU A 72 -4.51 -12.12 -2.05
C GLU A 72 -3.58 -12.64 -0.93
N ASN A 73 -2.96 -13.82 -1.13
CA ASN A 73 -2.16 -14.53 -0.12
C ASN A 73 -2.88 -14.72 1.25
N LYS A 74 -4.18 -14.98 1.21
CA LYS A 74 -5.03 -15.18 2.39
C LYS A 74 -5.31 -16.65 2.65
N GLY A 75 -5.92 -16.94 3.80
CA GLY A 75 -6.28 -18.29 4.19
C GLY A 75 -5.06 -19.21 4.23
N GLN A 76 -5.14 -20.35 3.54
CA GLN A 76 -4.03 -21.32 3.44
C GLN A 76 -2.92 -20.92 2.45
N PHE A 77 -3.08 -19.80 1.72
CA PHE A 77 -2.18 -19.35 0.67
C PHE A 77 -1.23 -18.24 1.13
N GLN A 78 -0.89 -18.21 2.42
CA GLN A 78 0.16 -17.32 2.92
C GLN A 78 1.46 -17.58 2.16
N ALA A 79 2.24 -16.52 1.89
CA ALA A 79 3.52 -16.64 1.21
C ALA A 79 4.43 -17.64 1.96
N GLY A 80 5.14 -18.49 1.21
CA GLY A 80 5.99 -19.55 1.75
C GLY A 80 5.27 -20.85 2.12
N ALA A 81 3.93 -20.90 2.17
CA ALA A 81 3.21 -22.14 2.44
C ALA A 81 3.49 -23.21 1.37
N THR A 82 3.64 -24.47 1.79
CA THR A 82 3.94 -25.60 0.89
C THR A 82 2.87 -26.68 1.02
N ASN A 83 2.79 -27.58 0.02
CA ASN A 83 1.91 -28.74 0.03
C ASN A 83 0.43 -28.39 0.28
N ILE A 84 -0.07 -27.34 -0.37
CA ILE A 84 -1.40 -26.79 -0.11
C ILE A 84 -2.47 -27.65 -0.80
N PRO A 85 -3.39 -28.30 -0.06
CA PRO A 85 -4.47 -29.08 -0.65
C PRO A 85 -5.54 -28.17 -1.27
N ILE A 86 -5.95 -28.51 -2.49
CA ILE A 86 -7.03 -27.84 -3.21
C ILE A 86 -8.25 -28.74 -3.19
N LEU A 87 -9.31 -28.28 -2.53
CA LEU A 87 -10.56 -29.01 -2.38
C LEU A 87 -11.59 -28.55 -3.42
N ASN A 88 -12.41 -29.48 -3.88
CA ASN A 88 -13.55 -29.20 -4.76
C ASN A 88 -14.78 -28.73 -3.95
N GLN A 89 -15.87 -28.41 -4.64
CA GLN A 89 -17.13 -27.95 -4.01
C GLN A 89 -17.76 -28.94 -3.01
N SER A 90 -17.46 -30.25 -3.12
CA SER A 90 -17.95 -31.27 -2.18
C SER A 90 -16.95 -31.59 -1.06
N GLY A 91 -15.83 -30.86 -0.96
CA GLY A 91 -14.77 -31.08 0.03
C GLY A 91 -13.79 -32.20 -0.33
N GLY A 92 -13.91 -32.83 -1.50
CA GLY A 92 -12.96 -33.83 -1.99
C GLY A 92 -11.68 -33.20 -2.55
N LEU A 93 -10.56 -33.91 -2.47
CA LEU A 93 -9.27 -33.44 -2.97
C LEU A 93 -9.26 -33.37 -4.51
N ASN A 94 -9.02 -32.17 -5.05
CA ASN A 94 -8.84 -31.93 -6.48
C ASN A 94 -7.36 -32.00 -6.91
N GLY A 95 -6.45 -31.59 -6.03
CA GLY A 95 -5.00 -31.70 -6.21
C GLY A 95 -4.24 -30.95 -5.13
N ILE A 96 -2.90 -30.89 -5.25
CA ILE A 96 -2.03 -30.26 -4.26
C ILE A 96 -1.08 -29.30 -4.99
N LEU A 97 -0.88 -28.10 -4.44
CA LEU A 97 0.21 -27.20 -4.84
C LEU A 97 1.47 -27.59 -4.06
N ASN A 98 2.33 -28.41 -4.67
CA ASN A 98 3.52 -28.99 -4.02
C ASN A 98 4.82 -28.82 -4.83
N LYS A 99 4.78 -28.14 -5.97
CA LYS A 99 5.96 -27.96 -6.83
C LYS A 99 6.87 -26.80 -6.39
N ALA A 100 6.34 -25.88 -5.59
CA ALA A 100 7.04 -24.71 -5.08
C ALA A 100 6.30 -24.19 -3.84
N PRO A 101 6.96 -23.43 -2.96
CA PRO A 101 6.29 -22.62 -1.93
C PRO A 101 5.35 -21.61 -2.58
N MET A 102 4.29 -21.20 -1.87
CA MET A 102 3.39 -20.16 -2.32
C MET A 102 4.15 -18.83 -2.50
N ILE A 103 3.98 -18.20 -3.65
CA ILE A 103 4.57 -16.90 -3.96
C ILE A 103 3.99 -15.79 -3.08
N ASP A 104 4.79 -14.77 -2.79
CA ASP A 104 4.31 -13.48 -2.30
C ASP A 104 3.88 -12.59 -3.48
N PHE A 105 2.59 -12.34 -3.61
CA PHE A 105 2.01 -11.51 -4.68
C PHE A 105 2.03 -10.01 -4.39
N SER A 106 2.57 -9.57 -3.25
CA SER A 106 2.49 -8.17 -2.82
C SER A 106 3.17 -7.17 -3.77
N SER A 107 4.09 -7.62 -4.63
CA SER A 107 4.69 -6.78 -5.69
C SER A 107 3.69 -6.41 -6.82
N VAL A 108 2.52 -7.02 -6.86
CA VAL A 108 1.46 -6.73 -7.84
C VAL A 108 0.57 -5.61 -7.32
N ASN A 109 0.25 -4.64 -8.19
CA ASN A 109 -0.52 -3.48 -7.76
C ASN A 109 -1.94 -3.83 -7.31
N VAL A 110 -2.43 -3.13 -6.28
CA VAL A 110 -3.79 -3.18 -5.76
C VAL A 110 -4.48 -1.83 -5.94
N GLY A 111 -5.70 -1.68 -5.40
CA GLY A 111 -6.47 -0.44 -5.50
C GLY A 111 -7.05 -0.23 -6.90
N SER A 112 -6.85 0.95 -7.48
CA SER A 112 -7.35 1.28 -8.82
C SER A 112 -6.58 0.52 -9.91
N ASN A 113 -7.30 -0.09 -10.87
CA ASN A 113 -6.71 -0.94 -11.92
C ASN A 113 -5.81 -2.05 -11.34
N MET A 114 -6.27 -2.73 -10.28
CA MET A 114 -5.50 -3.76 -9.58
C MET A 114 -5.01 -4.89 -10.53
N GLY A 115 -3.84 -5.44 -10.28
CA GLY A 115 -3.36 -6.62 -11.01
C GLY A 115 -2.89 -6.38 -12.43
N VAL A 116 -2.60 -5.14 -12.83
CA VAL A 116 -2.12 -4.80 -14.19
C VAL A 116 -0.65 -4.42 -14.24
N ALA A 117 0.00 -4.17 -13.11
CA ALA A 117 1.40 -3.74 -13.02
C ALA A 117 2.11 -4.46 -11.86
N THR A 118 3.38 -4.80 -12.06
CA THR A 118 4.19 -5.56 -11.09
C THR A 118 5.50 -4.84 -10.81
N LEU A 119 5.81 -4.60 -9.54
CA LEU A 119 7.04 -3.95 -9.08
C LEU A 119 8.24 -4.88 -9.26
N VAL A 120 9.24 -4.46 -10.04
CA VAL A 120 10.46 -5.24 -10.34
C VAL A 120 11.76 -4.55 -9.93
N ASN A 121 11.65 -3.27 -9.57
CA ASN A 121 12.67 -2.47 -8.94
C ASN A 121 11.94 -1.53 -7.97
N PRO A 122 12.55 -1.04 -6.87
CA PRO A 122 11.86 -0.17 -5.92
C PRO A 122 11.19 1.07 -6.53
N GLN A 123 11.56 1.48 -7.74
CA GLN A 123 10.96 2.60 -8.44
C GLN A 123 10.35 2.27 -9.81
N TYR A 124 10.38 1.00 -10.26
CA TYR A 124 9.89 0.62 -11.58
C TYR A 124 8.94 -0.57 -11.52
N VAL A 125 7.85 -0.45 -12.27
CA VAL A 125 6.90 -1.53 -12.52
C VAL A 125 7.02 -2.02 -13.96
N VAL A 126 6.56 -3.24 -14.24
CA VAL A 126 6.37 -3.76 -15.60
C VAL A 126 4.89 -4.01 -15.87
N SER A 127 4.48 -3.73 -17.10
CA SER A 127 3.13 -3.97 -17.61
C SER A 127 3.16 -3.93 -19.15
N VAL A 128 2.00 -3.85 -19.80
CA VAL A 128 1.85 -3.76 -21.25
C VAL A 128 1.57 -2.34 -21.69
N LYS A 129 2.17 -1.92 -22.81
CA LYS A 129 2.11 -0.51 -23.25
C LYS A 129 0.70 -0.05 -23.63
N HIS A 130 -0.15 -0.96 -24.11
CA HIS A 130 -1.51 -0.60 -24.48
C HIS A 130 -2.38 -0.21 -23.28
N ASN A 131 -1.95 -0.51 -22.05
CA ASN A 131 -2.56 0.03 -20.84
C ASN A 131 -2.13 1.50 -20.65
N GLY A 132 -2.64 2.41 -21.49
CA GLY A 132 -2.34 3.84 -21.41
C GLY A 132 -3.12 4.61 -20.33
N GLY A 133 -4.20 4.04 -19.79
CA GLY A 133 -5.15 4.75 -18.94
C GLY A 133 -4.70 4.96 -17.48
N TYR A 134 -4.00 3.99 -16.88
CA TYR A 134 -3.61 4.09 -15.47
C TYR A 134 -2.46 5.09 -15.27
N GLN A 135 -2.60 5.95 -14.27
CA GLN A 135 -1.68 7.07 -13.98
C GLN A 135 -0.74 6.79 -12.80
N GLY A 136 -0.89 5.65 -12.16
CA GLY A 136 -0.19 5.28 -10.94
C GLY A 136 -0.70 3.96 -10.39
N VAL A 137 -0.08 3.52 -9.31
CA VAL A 137 -0.28 2.21 -8.69
C VAL A 137 -0.27 2.33 -7.17
N SER A 138 -0.94 1.38 -6.50
CA SER A 138 -0.91 1.20 -5.05
C SER A 138 -0.42 -0.21 -4.74
N PHE A 139 0.19 -0.43 -3.59
CA PHE A 139 0.71 -1.73 -3.16
C PHE A 139 0.21 -2.11 -1.76
N GLY A 140 0.38 -3.37 -1.37
CA GLY A 140 0.02 -3.86 -0.05
C GLY A 140 -1.48 -3.79 0.24
N ASP A 141 -1.88 -2.95 1.20
CA ASP A 141 -3.28 -2.74 1.61
C ASP A 141 -4.03 -1.69 0.75
N GLY A 142 -3.33 -1.05 -0.19
CA GLY A 142 -3.88 -0.03 -1.07
C GLY A 142 -4.01 1.37 -0.43
N GLN A 143 -3.56 1.57 0.81
CA GLN A 143 -3.57 2.87 1.50
C GLN A 143 -2.32 3.72 1.15
N ASN A 144 -1.95 3.72 -0.13
CA ASN A 144 -0.80 4.43 -0.66
C ASN A 144 -1.00 4.66 -2.17
N TYR A 145 -0.23 5.56 -2.77
CA TYR A 145 -0.32 5.82 -4.21
C TYR A 145 1.00 6.33 -4.76
N TYR A 146 1.48 5.69 -5.82
CA TYR A 146 2.69 6.02 -6.55
C TYR A 146 2.33 6.43 -7.97
N ARG A 147 2.66 7.66 -8.34
CA ARG A 147 2.36 8.22 -9.66
C ARG A 147 3.41 7.78 -10.67
N ILE A 148 2.97 7.46 -11.87
CA ILE A 148 3.87 7.26 -13.01
C ILE A 148 4.40 8.61 -13.49
N VAL A 149 5.72 8.74 -13.58
CA VAL A 149 6.40 9.93 -14.13
C VAL A 149 6.88 9.72 -15.56
N ASP A 150 7.18 8.47 -15.92
CA ASP A 150 7.46 8.06 -17.30
C ASP A 150 6.91 6.65 -17.52
N ARG A 151 6.33 6.37 -18.69
CA ARG A 151 5.83 5.03 -19.02
C ARG A 151 6.93 4.11 -19.53
N ASN A 152 8.00 4.64 -20.13
CA ASN A 152 9.05 3.84 -20.80
C ASN A 152 8.47 2.78 -21.74
N ASN A 153 7.72 3.22 -22.75
CA ASN A 153 7.09 2.31 -23.71
C ASN A 153 8.12 1.69 -24.66
N GLN A 154 8.16 0.37 -24.77
CA GLN A 154 9.00 -0.32 -25.75
C GLN A 154 8.39 -0.16 -27.16
N SER A 155 9.19 0.33 -28.11
CA SER A 155 8.71 0.69 -29.45
C SER A 155 8.15 -0.51 -30.23
N ASN A 156 8.86 -1.64 -30.21
CA ASN A 156 8.60 -2.81 -31.05
C ASN A 156 7.83 -3.95 -30.36
N ARG A 157 7.42 -3.79 -29.09
CA ARG A 157 6.72 -4.81 -28.31
C ARG A 157 5.61 -4.20 -27.47
N ASP A 158 4.60 -4.99 -27.14
CA ASP A 158 3.57 -4.59 -26.19
C ASP A 158 4.07 -4.78 -24.76
N PHE A 159 4.94 -3.88 -24.33
CA PHE A 159 5.63 -3.91 -23.05
C PHE A 159 6.05 -2.48 -22.67
N HIS A 160 6.02 -2.17 -21.39
CA HIS A 160 6.60 -0.94 -20.87
C HIS A 160 7.12 -1.12 -19.44
N ALA A 161 8.01 -0.21 -19.01
CA ALA A 161 8.62 -0.26 -17.68
C ALA A 161 8.47 1.09 -16.93
N PRO A 162 7.25 1.47 -16.50
CA PRO A 162 7.02 2.78 -15.93
C PRO A 162 7.88 3.10 -14.70
N ARG A 163 8.43 4.31 -14.66
CA ARG A 163 9.11 4.91 -13.51
C ARG A 163 8.09 5.56 -12.58
N LEU A 164 8.24 5.35 -11.28
CA LEU A 164 7.40 5.92 -10.24
C LEU A 164 8.03 7.21 -9.65
N ASN A 165 7.20 8.10 -9.13
CA ASN A 165 7.65 9.36 -8.53
C ASN A 165 8.42 9.20 -7.21
N LYS A 166 8.22 8.09 -6.50
CA LYS A 166 8.81 7.77 -5.20
C LYS A 166 9.19 6.30 -5.13
N LEU A 167 10.14 5.96 -4.26
CA LEU A 167 10.51 4.58 -3.95
C LEU A 167 9.36 3.87 -3.22
N VAL A 168 8.98 2.68 -3.65
CA VAL A 168 7.94 1.89 -2.96
C VAL A 168 8.46 1.38 -1.63
N THR A 169 7.66 1.53 -0.57
CA THR A 169 8.05 1.20 0.81
C THR A 169 7.29 0.01 1.39
N GLU A 170 6.09 -0.30 0.90
CA GLU A 170 5.23 -1.31 1.49
C GLU A 170 5.61 -2.74 1.12
N VAL A 171 6.27 -2.94 -0.03
CA VAL A 171 6.51 -4.26 -0.62
C VAL A 171 7.88 -4.30 -1.30
N ALA A 172 8.52 -5.47 -1.27
CA ALA A 172 9.73 -5.71 -2.04
C ALA A 172 9.40 -5.93 -3.53
N PRO A 173 10.27 -5.49 -4.45
CA PRO A 173 10.15 -5.86 -5.86
C PRO A 173 10.31 -7.38 -6.05
N VAL A 174 9.60 -7.94 -7.02
CA VAL A 174 9.84 -9.33 -7.43
C VAL A 174 11.02 -9.41 -8.38
N GLU A 175 11.77 -10.50 -8.29
CA GLU A 175 12.86 -10.79 -9.21
C GLU A 175 12.35 -10.96 -10.65
N MET A 176 13.07 -10.39 -11.63
CA MET A 176 12.81 -10.62 -13.05
C MET A 176 13.45 -11.93 -13.53
N THR A 177 12.90 -12.55 -14.57
CA THR A 177 13.51 -13.71 -15.23
C THR A 177 14.97 -13.49 -15.62
N HIS A 178 15.83 -14.47 -15.34
CA HIS A 178 17.24 -14.50 -15.78
C HIS A 178 17.41 -15.18 -17.15
N SER A 179 16.39 -15.88 -17.66
CA SER A 179 16.44 -16.44 -19.02
C SER A 179 16.11 -15.41 -20.10
N GLY A 180 15.35 -14.37 -19.77
CA GLY A 180 14.92 -13.36 -20.74
C GLY A 180 14.17 -13.96 -21.94
N MET A 181 14.34 -13.33 -23.11
CA MET A 181 13.63 -13.65 -24.35
C MET A 181 14.30 -14.77 -25.16
N VAL A 182 14.52 -15.93 -24.55
CA VAL A 182 15.17 -17.10 -25.19
C VAL A 182 14.13 -18.14 -25.61
N ASN A 183 14.23 -18.62 -26.85
CA ASN A 183 13.30 -19.60 -27.41
C ASN A 183 13.32 -20.92 -26.62
N GLY A 184 12.17 -21.35 -26.11
CA GLY A 184 12.00 -22.59 -25.37
C GLY A 184 12.52 -22.58 -23.93
N ALA A 185 13.03 -21.45 -23.43
CA ALA A 185 13.59 -21.36 -22.08
C ALA A 185 12.60 -21.82 -21.00
N TYR A 186 11.35 -21.39 -21.11
CA TYR A 186 10.28 -21.68 -20.15
C TYR A 186 9.64 -23.07 -20.33
N GLN A 187 10.10 -23.85 -21.31
CA GLN A 187 9.72 -25.26 -21.49
C GLN A 187 10.65 -26.21 -20.72
N ASN A 188 11.75 -25.70 -20.14
CA ASN A 188 12.62 -26.50 -19.29
C ASN A 188 11.97 -26.73 -17.92
N HIS A 189 11.30 -27.88 -17.75
CA HIS A 189 10.62 -28.22 -16.50
C HIS A 189 11.57 -28.53 -15.33
N GLN A 190 12.84 -28.79 -15.60
CA GLN A 190 13.84 -28.96 -14.54
C GLN A 190 14.16 -27.62 -13.89
N ARG A 191 14.19 -26.54 -14.68
CA ARG A 191 14.41 -25.17 -14.19
C ARG A 191 13.13 -24.50 -13.73
N TYR A 192 12.06 -24.55 -14.52
CA TYR A 192 10.80 -23.86 -14.21
C TYR A 192 9.73 -24.85 -13.77
N ALA A 193 9.62 -25.06 -12.45
CA ALA A 193 8.81 -26.14 -11.88
C ALA A 193 7.31 -25.82 -11.81
N ALA A 194 6.94 -24.55 -11.68
CA ALA A 194 5.56 -24.11 -11.51
C ALA A 194 5.34 -22.73 -12.14
N PHE A 195 4.13 -22.47 -12.62
CA PHE A 195 3.73 -21.18 -13.19
C PHE A 195 2.42 -20.71 -12.58
N TYR A 196 2.43 -19.52 -11.97
CA TYR A 196 1.26 -18.89 -11.34
C TYR A 196 0.97 -17.53 -11.98
N ARG A 197 -0.32 -17.17 -12.03
CA ARG A 197 -0.76 -15.83 -12.41
C ARG A 197 -1.83 -15.32 -11.46
N MET A 198 -2.03 -14.01 -11.51
CA MET A 198 -3.19 -13.35 -10.93
C MET A 198 -3.53 -12.11 -11.73
N GLY A 199 -4.78 -11.66 -11.68
CA GLY A 199 -5.23 -10.45 -12.36
C GLY A 199 -6.66 -10.10 -11.99
N SER A 200 -7.17 -8.97 -12.49
CA SER A 200 -8.53 -8.52 -12.22
C SER A 200 -9.32 -8.26 -13.49
N GLY A 201 -9.12 -9.06 -14.54
CA GLY A 201 -10.01 -9.04 -15.69
C GLY A 201 -11.48 -9.20 -15.32
N THR A 202 -12.37 -9.03 -16.28
CA THR A 202 -13.80 -9.33 -16.08
C THR A 202 -13.95 -10.74 -15.47
N GLN A 203 -14.87 -11.05 -14.57
CA GLN A 203 -14.79 -12.30 -13.78
C GLN A 203 -15.89 -13.28 -14.19
N ILE A 204 -15.52 -14.52 -14.54
CA ILE A 204 -16.40 -15.63 -14.94
C ILE A 204 -16.05 -16.91 -14.19
N ILE A 205 -17.09 -17.68 -13.88
CA ILE A 205 -16.98 -19.08 -13.48
C ILE A 205 -17.46 -19.95 -14.66
N ARG A 206 -16.64 -20.91 -15.11
CA ARG A 206 -17.07 -21.94 -16.06
C ARG A 206 -17.34 -23.25 -15.33
N LYS A 207 -18.53 -23.82 -15.49
CA LYS A 207 -18.90 -25.12 -14.90
C LYS A 207 -18.79 -26.24 -15.95
N PRO A 208 -18.25 -27.42 -15.59
CA PRO A 208 -18.22 -28.56 -16.51
C PRO A 208 -19.62 -28.88 -17.05
N GLY A 209 -19.78 -28.87 -18.38
CA GLY A 209 -21.04 -29.21 -19.06
C GLY A 209 -22.23 -28.27 -18.81
N ARG A 210 -22.05 -27.15 -18.08
CA ARG A 210 -23.15 -26.24 -17.68
C ARG A 210 -22.93 -24.78 -18.11
N GLY A 211 -21.89 -24.49 -18.88
CA GLY A 211 -21.60 -23.17 -19.44
C GLY A 211 -20.92 -22.21 -18.45
N GLU A 212 -20.94 -20.92 -18.81
CA GLU A 212 -20.28 -19.83 -18.09
C GLU A 212 -21.27 -19.00 -17.27
N SER A 213 -20.80 -18.44 -16.16
CA SER A 213 -21.56 -17.53 -15.31
C SER A 213 -20.73 -16.28 -15.02
N TRP A 214 -21.26 -15.12 -15.38
CA TRP A 214 -20.66 -13.83 -15.08
C TRP A 214 -20.76 -13.51 -13.59
N MET A 215 -19.67 -12.97 -13.03
CA MET A 215 -19.57 -12.62 -11.60
C MET A 215 -19.38 -11.12 -11.39
N SER A 216 -18.50 -10.49 -12.18
CA SER A 216 -18.12 -9.09 -12.01
C SER A 216 -17.47 -8.51 -13.27
N GLY A 217 -17.53 -7.19 -13.42
CA GLY A 217 -16.67 -6.44 -14.33
C GLY A 217 -15.19 -6.51 -13.93
N ALA A 218 -14.32 -6.02 -14.82
CA ALA A 218 -12.88 -5.91 -14.55
C ALA A 218 -12.58 -4.91 -13.41
N TYR A 219 -11.39 -5.03 -12.83
CA TYR A 219 -10.79 -4.15 -11.82
C TYR A 219 -11.52 -4.05 -10.47
N ASN A 220 -12.44 -4.97 -10.18
CA ASN A 220 -13.18 -4.98 -8.91
C ASN A 220 -12.53 -5.82 -7.82
N TYR A 221 -11.88 -6.94 -8.19
CA TYR A 221 -11.14 -7.80 -7.28
C TYR A 221 -10.19 -8.73 -8.06
N LEU A 222 -9.23 -9.33 -7.37
CA LEU A 222 -8.22 -10.21 -7.94
C LEU A 222 -8.65 -11.67 -7.91
N THR A 223 -8.33 -12.41 -8.98
CA THR A 223 -8.36 -13.87 -9.00
C THR A 223 -7.06 -14.40 -9.60
N GLY A 224 -6.62 -15.56 -9.11
CA GLY A 224 -5.34 -16.13 -9.49
C GLY A 224 -5.36 -17.64 -9.39
N GLY A 225 -4.35 -18.26 -10.00
CA GLY A 225 -4.19 -19.70 -9.95
C GLY A 225 -3.03 -20.17 -10.81
N THR A 226 -3.11 -21.44 -11.19
CA THR A 226 -2.06 -22.13 -11.94
C THR A 226 -2.27 -21.99 -13.44
N VAL A 227 -1.16 -21.98 -14.18
CA VAL A 227 -1.16 -22.10 -15.64
C VAL A 227 -0.21 -23.21 -16.07
N GLY A 228 -0.40 -23.70 -17.29
CA GLY A 228 0.47 -24.71 -17.86
C GLY A 228 1.81 -24.16 -18.32
N ILE A 229 2.71 -25.08 -18.64
CA ILE A 229 4.02 -24.72 -19.20
C ILE A 229 3.82 -23.95 -20.51
N PRO A 230 4.41 -22.77 -20.65
CA PRO A 230 4.24 -21.97 -21.84
C PRO A 230 5.31 -22.30 -22.90
N TRP A 231 4.92 -22.28 -24.18
CA TRP A 231 5.86 -22.37 -25.30
C TRP A 231 6.24 -20.97 -25.79
N SER A 232 7.42 -20.85 -26.40
CA SER A 232 7.92 -19.61 -26.97
C SER A 232 7.48 -19.42 -28.42
N TYR A 233 7.32 -18.16 -28.83
CA TYR A 233 7.18 -17.78 -30.23
C TYR A 233 7.76 -16.38 -30.46
N ALA A 234 7.74 -15.90 -31.71
CA ALA A 234 8.36 -14.65 -32.11
C ALA A 234 9.85 -14.57 -31.68
N GLY A 235 10.59 -15.68 -31.75
CA GLY A 235 12.00 -15.74 -31.33
C GLY A 235 12.20 -15.54 -29.82
N GLY A 236 11.31 -16.05 -28.98
CA GLY A 236 11.43 -15.97 -27.51
C GLY A 236 10.85 -14.70 -26.88
N ARG A 237 10.45 -13.71 -27.68
CA ARG A 237 9.86 -12.44 -27.21
C ARG A 237 8.46 -12.60 -26.61
N MET A 238 7.77 -13.67 -26.96
CA MET A 238 6.43 -13.97 -26.48
C MET A 238 6.36 -15.42 -26.00
N ILE A 239 5.51 -15.66 -25.01
CA ILE A 239 5.19 -17.00 -24.52
C ILE A 239 3.69 -17.20 -24.44
N SER A 240 3.22 -18.42 -24.67
CA SER A 240 1.79 -18.75 -24.70
C SER A 240 1.49 -20.09 -24.07
N THR A 241 0.29 -20.23 -23.50
CA THR A 241 -0.24 -21.53 -23.05
C THR A 241 -1.74 -21.61 -23.31
N ASN A 242 -2.27 -22.81 -23.59
CA ASN A 242 -3.69 -23.07 -23.93
C ASN A 242 -4.58 -23.03 -22.67
N THR A 243 -4.62 -21.88 -22.02
CA THR A 243 -5.31 -21.64 -20.74
C THR A 243 -6.83 -21.82 -20.84
N ASN A 244 -7.44 -21.53 -21.98
CA ASN A 244 -8.88 -21.66 -22.13
C ASN A 244 -9.29 -23.11 -22.41
N GLY A 245 -8.59 -23.77 -23.34
CA GLY A 245 -8.90 -25.15 -23.75
C GLY A 245 -8.52 -26.19 -22.71
N GLN A 246 -7.57 -25.89 -21.82
CA GLN A 246 -7.07 -26.81 -20.79
C GLN A 246 -7.56 -26.45 -19.37
N LEU A 247 -8.56 -25.56 -19.23
CA LEU A 247 -8.97 -25.00 -17.93
C LEU A 247 -9.22 -26.07 -16.85
N PHE A 248 -9.82 -27.19 -17.24
CA PHE A 248 -10.12 -28.31 -16.34
C PHE A 248 -9.04 -29.40 -16.30
N ASN A 249 -8.05 -29.35 -17.20
CA ASN A 249 -6.99 -30.35 -17.29
C ASN A 249 -5.91 -30.09 -16.22
N LYS A 250 -6.03 -30.81 -15.11
CA LYS A 250 -5.11 -30.72 -13.98
C LYS A 250 -3.66 -31.11 -14.30
N TRP A 251 -3.45 -31.95 -15.31
CA TRP A 251 -2.11 -32.37 -15.72
C TRP A 251 -1.39 -31.27 -16.48
N ASN A 252 -2.13 -30.52 -17.30
CA ASN A 252 -1.58 -29.45 -18.12
C ASN A 252 -1.54 -28.11 -17.39
N GLN A 253 -2.59 -27.72 -16.65
CA GLN A 253 -2.67 -26.42 -15.99
C GLN A 253 -2.44 -26.43 -14.49
N GLY A 254 -2.42 -27.59 -13.84
CA GLY A 254 -2.45 -27.69 -12.39
C GLY A 254 -3.85 -27.64 -11.77
N PRO A 255 -3.95 -27.73 -10.44
CA PRO A 255 -5.23 -27.90 -9.75
C PRO A 255 -6.09 -26.64 -9.70
N LEU A 256 -5.53 -25.45 -9.97
CA LEU A 256 -6.25 -24.18 -9.98
C LEU A 256 -6.16 -23.50 -11.35
N GLY A 257 -6.49 -24.22 -12.43
CA GLY A 257 -6.47 -23.67 -13.79
C GLY A 257 -7.25 -22.35 -13.91
N THR A 258 -6.65 -21.38 -14.61
CA THR A 258 -7.22 -20.04 -14.86
C THR A 258 -6.94 -19.57 -16.28
N HIS A 259 -7.80 -18.69 -16.79
CA HIS A 259 -7.64 -18.07 -18.12
C HIS A 259 -7.90 -16.56 -18.07
N GLY A 260 -6.94 -15.78 -18.58
CA GLY A 260 -6.98 -14.32 -18.57
C GLY A 260 -7.67 -13.70 -19.79
N LEU A 261 -8.38 -12.60 -19.59
CA LEU A 261 -9.33 -11.98 -20.52
C LEU A 261 -9.32 -10.43 -20.38
N PRO A 262 -10.14 -9.64 -21.12
CA PRO A 262 -10.11 -8.19 -21.06
C PRO A 262 -10.17 -7.65 -19.62
N GLY A 263 -9.20 -6.80 -19.32
CA GLY A 263 -8.87 -6.30 -17.98
C GLY A 263 -7.74 -7.05 -17.28
N ASP A 264 -7.34 -8.24 -17.74
CA ASP A 264 -6.12 -8.92 -17.29
C ASP A 264 -4.87 -8.48 -18.08
N SER A 265 -5.00 -7.60 -19.07
CA SER A 265 -3.85 -7.03 -19.78
C SER A 265 -2.86 -6.39 -18.78
N GLY A 266 -1.57 -6.72 -18.89
CA GLY A 266 -0.53 -6.28 -17.97
C GLY A 266 -0.31 -7.21 -16.77
N SER A 267 -1.26 -8.10 -16.49
CA SER A 267 -1.18 -9.01 -15.34
C SER A 267 0.02 -9.96 -15.42
N PRO A 268 0.70 -10.23 -14.29
CA PRO A 268 1.93 -10.99 -14.29
C PRO A 268 1.72 -12.50 -14.47
N LEU A 269 2.71 -13.10 -15.13
CA LEU A 269 3.01 -14.52 -15.07
C LEU A 269 4.31 -14.71 -14.29
N PHE A 270 4.23 -15.52 -13.24
CA PHE A 270 5.36 -15.91 -12.41
C PHE A 270 5.77 -17.35 -12.71
N ALA A 271 7.06 -17.63 -12.59
CA ALA A 271 7.60 -18.99 -12.61
C ALA A 271 8.49 -19.22 -11.39
N TYR A 272 8.45 -20.42 -10.82
CA TYR A 272 9.42 -20.81 -9.80
C TYR A 272 10.68 -21.35 -10.48
N ASP A 273 11.78 -20.61 -10.38
CA ASP A 273 13.09 -20.99 -10.90
C ASP A 273 13.83 -21.82 -9.85
N THR A 274 14.02 -23.11 -10.13
CA THR A 274 14.64 -24.08 -9.22
C THR A 274 16.15 -23.87 -9.06
N LEU A 275 16.81 -23.22 -10.02
CA LEU A 275 18.23 -22.87 -9.91
C LEU A 275 18.42 -21.70 -8.96
N LEU A 276 17.51 -20.73 -9.01
CA LEU A 276 17.54 -19.56 -8.15
C LEU A 276 16.81 -19.77 -6.82
N GLN A 277 16.05 -20.86 -6.69
CA GLN A 277 15.17 -21.18 -5.56
C GLN A 277 14.21 -20.03 -5.19
N LYS A 278 13.71 -19.31 -6.19
CA LYS A 278 12.81 -18.17 -6.02
C LYS A 278 11.78 -18.07 -7.14
N TRP A 279 10.70 -17.38 -6.84
CA TRP A 279 9.74 -16.94 -7.85
C TRP A 279 10.31 -15.76 -8.63
N VAL A 280 10.17 -15.82 -9.96
CA VAL A 280 10.53 -14.75 -10.88
C VAL A 280 9.34 -14.35 -11.74
N VAL A 281 9.20 -13.07 -12.08
CA VAL A 281 8.24 -12.63 -13.09
C VAL A 281 8.83 -12.89 -14.48
N VAL A 282 8.12 -13.70 -15.28
CA VAL A 282 8.59 -14.12 -16.60
C VAL A 282 7.90 -13.38 -17.73
N GLY A 283 6.69 -12.87 -17.51
CA GLY A 283 5.94 -12.16 -18.54
C GLY A 283 4.75 -11.39 -18.00
N VAL A 284 4.21 -10.50 -18.84
CA VAL A 284 3.00 -9.72 -18.60
C VAL A 284 1.97 -10.01 -19.69
N LEU A 285 0.71 -10.20 -19.31
CA LEU A 285 -0.32 -10.66 -20.24
C LEU A 285 -0.58 -9.58 -21.29
N SER A 286 -0.36 -9.88 -22.56
CA SER A 286 -0.52 -8.94 -23.67
C SER A 286 -1.81 -9.17 -24.44
N SER A 287 -2.12 -10.43 -24.76
CA SER A 287 -3.29 -10.75 -25.58
C SER A 287 -3.82 -12.16 -25.27
N GLY A 288 -5.02 -12.44 -25.78
CA GLY A 288 -5.60 -13.78 -25.85
C GLY A 288 -5.92 -14.13 -27.31
N GLY A 289 -5.85 -15.42 -27.66
CA GLY A 289 -6.17 -15.91 -29.00
C GLY A 289 -5.98 -17.42 -29.13
N GLY A 290 -6.75 -18.08 -30.01
CA GLY A 290 -6.63 -19.53 -30.28
C GLY A 290 -6.93 -20.45 -29.08
N GLY A 291 -7.67 -19.96 -28.07
CA GLY A 291 -7.92 -20.69 -26.82
C GLY A 291 -6.79 -20.58 -25.78
N GLY A 292 -5.76 -19.77 -26.02
CA GLY A 292 -4.66 -19.54 -25.08
C GLY A 292 -4.55 -18.11 -24.56
N THR A 293 -3.63 -17.92 -23.62
CA THR A 293 -3.18 -16.62 -23.12
C THR A 293 -1.75 -16.40 -23.59
N ASN A 294 -1.43 -15.17 -24.02
CA ASN A 294 -0.12 -14.77 -24.49
C ASN A 294 0.48 -13.71 -23.56
N TRP A 295 1.74 -13.89 -23.19
CA TRP A 295 2.49 -12.93 -22.39
C TRP A 295 3.67 -12.39 -23.17
N SER A 296 3.87 -11.08 -23.09
CA SER A 296 5.14 -10.44 -23.41
C SER A 296 6.15 -10.86 -22.35
N VAL A 297 7.22 -11.55 -22.75
CA VAL A 297 8.31 -11.92 -21.84
C VAL A 297 8.95 -10.66 -21.26
N VAL A 298 9.25 -10.66 -19.96
CA VAL A 298 9.92 -9.52 -19.30
C VAL A 298 11.29 -9.29 -19.93
N ASP A 299 11.53 -8.05 -20.37
CA ASP A 299 12.76 -7.62 -21.02
C ASP A 299 13.71 -7.00 -19.98
N THR A 300 14.43 -7.86 -19.27
CA THR A 300 15.28 -7.46 -18.14
C THR A 300 16.34 -6.42 -18.54
N SER A 301 16.95 -6.56 -19.73
CA SER A 301 17.95 -5.62 -20.20
C SER A 301 17.34 -4.26 -20.57
N PHE A 302 16.12 -4.23 -21.11
CA PHE A 302 15.40 -2.98 -21.32
C PHE A 302 15.09 -2.26 -20.00
N VAL A 303 14.58 -2.98 -18.98
CA VAL A 303 14.30 -2.39 -17.66
C VAL A 303 15.58 -1.84 -17.03
N GLN A 304 16.67 -2.61 -17.05
CA GLN A 304 17.97 -2.17 -16.55
C GLN A 304 18.50 -0.94 -17.29
N LYS A 305 18.31 -0.88 -18.61
CA LYS A 305 18.67 0.30 -19.40
C LYS A 305 17.88 1.53 -18.96
N MET A 306 16.57 1.45 -18.74
CA MET A 306 15.78 2.61 -18.28
C MET A 306 16.25 3.10 -16.92
N ILE A 307 16.58 2.20 -16.00
CA ILE A 307 17.16 2.56 -14.70
C ILE A 307 18.52 3.27 -14.87
N GLN A 308 19.38 2.77 -15.76
CA GLN A 308 20.68 3.38 -16.07
C GLN A 308 20.53 4.75 -16.72
N ASP A 309 19.63 4.90 -17.69
CA ASP A 309 19.33 6.16 -18.36
C ASP A 309 18.78 7.21 -17.37
N ASP A 310 18.22 6.77 -16.24
CA ASP A 310 17.72 7.59 -15.14
C ASP A 310 18.72 7.83 -14.00
N THR A 311 19.99 7.45 -14.17
CA THR A 311 21.03 7.56 -13.14
C THR A 311 22.20 8.37 -13.66
N ASP A 312 22.60 9.40 -12.91
CA ASP A 312 23.83 10.17 -13.19
C ASP A 312 25.08 9.34 -12.84
N ALA A 313 26.25 9.80 -13.28
CA ALA A 313 27.51 9.11 -12.97
C ALA A 313 27.70 8.97 -11.44
N PRO A 314 28.22 7.82 -10.95
CA PRO A 314 28.45 7.64 -9.51
C PRO A 314 29.39 8.70 -8.94
N VAL A 315 29.00 9.26 -7.80
CA VAL A 315 29.77 10.24 -7.05
C VAL A 315 30.67 9.49 -6.08
N THR A 316 32.00 9.65 -6.23
CA THR A 316 32.97 9.01 -5.33
C THR A 316 33.59 10.06 -4.43
N PHE A 317 33.42 9.91 -3.12
CA PHE A 317 34.07 10.78 -2.14
C PHE A 317 35.57 10.45 -2.04
N MET A 318 36.40 11.49 -2.03
CA MET A 318 37.84 11.41 -1.84
C MET A 318 38.20 11.79 -0.39
N PRO A 319 38.61 10.82 0.46
CA PRO A 319 39.00 11.10 1.84
C PRO A 319 40.18 12.07 1.93
N GLY A 320 40.17 12.93 2.96
CA GLY A 320 41.24 13.91 3.22
C GLY A 320 41.13 15.22 2.44
N ILE A 321 40.12 15.36 1.58
CA ILE A 321 39.74 16.63 0.94
C ILE A 321 38.53 17.24 1.70
N SER A 322 38.17 18.48 1.39
CA SER A 322 36.94 19.13 1.87
C SER A 322 35.68 18.31 1.55
N PRO A 323 34.56 18.53 2.25
CA PRO A 323 33.27 17.96 1.88
C PRO A 323 32.89 18.19 0.40
N LEU A 324 32.09 17.28 -0.16
CA LEU A 324 31.41 17.47 -1.45
C LEU A 324 30.41 18.62 -1.33
N LYS A 325 30.64 19.70 -2.06
CA LYS A 325 29.69 20.82 -2.13
C LYS A 325 28.61 20.50 -3.14
N TRP A 326 27.36 20.52 -2.70
CA TRP A 326 26.20 20.27 -3.57
C TRP A 326 25.46 21.58 -3.85
N ILE A 327 25.55 22.01 -5.10
CA ILE A 327 24.92 23.23 -5.62
C ILE A 327 23.77 22.84 -6.55
N PHE A 328 22.66 23.58 -6.51
CA PHE A 328 21.49 23.31 -7.35
C PHE A 328 20.75 24.58 -7.75
N ASP A 329 20.49 24.74 -9.04
CA ASP A 329 19.64 25.79 -9.59
C ASP A 329 18.23 25.25 -9.87
N SER A 330 17.29 25.61 -9.00
CA SER A 330 15.89 25.19 -9.11
C SER A 330 15.17 25.72 -10.35
N SER A 331 15.68 26.79 -11.00
CA SER A 331 15.06 27.35 -12.20
C SER A 331 15.35 26.50 -13.45
N THR A 332 16.51 25.86 -13.50
CA THR A 332 16.94 25.02 -14.61
C THR A 332 16.79 23.52 -14.31
N GLY A 333 16.76 23.13 -13.03
CA GLY A 333 16.76 21.74 -12.59
C GLY A 333 18.14 21.10 -12.68
N ILE A 334 19.21 21.89 -12.76
CA ILE A 334 20.58 21.43 -12.92
C ILE A 334 21.37 21.75 -11.64
N GLY A 335 22.19 20.80 -11.20
CA GLY A 335 23.11 20.97 -10.10
C GLY A 335 24.43 20.26 -10.34
N SER A 336 25.32 20.37 -9.37
CA SER A 336 26.57 19.61 -9.36
C SER A 336 27.05 19.33 -7.93
N LEU A 337 27.87 18.28 -7.82
CA LEU A 337 28.60 17.94 -6.62
C LEU A 337 30.09 18.08 -6.89
N THR A 338 30.77 18.95 -6.15
CA THR A 338 32.17 19.30 -6.40
C THR A 338 33.04 19.01 -5.18
N GLN A 339 34.18 18.35 -5.41
CA GLN A 339 35.21 18.13 -4.40
C GLN A 339 36.60 18.32 -5.02
N GLY A 340 37.33 19.33 -4.55
CA GLY A 340 38.61 19.72 -5.15
C GLY A 340 38.42 20.14 -6.62
N SER A 341 39.10 19.46 -7.55
CA SER A 341 38.98 19.69 -8.99
C SER A 341 37.99 18.77 -9.71
N VAL A 342 37.32 17.87 -8.98
CA VAL A 342 36.37 16.90 -9.55
C VAL A 342 34.95 17.44 -9.37
N GLU A 343 34.17 17.39 -10.44
CA GLU A 343 32.77 17.80 -10.46
C GLU A 343 31.92 16.68 -11.08
N TYR A 344 30.81 16.38 -10.41
CA TYR A 344 29.80 15.42 -10.87
C TYR A 344 28.52 16.18 -11.20
N ALA A 345 27.95 15.93 -12.37
CA ALA A 345 26.66 16.49 -12.75
C ALA A 345 25.53 15.87 -11.90
N MET A 346 24.51 16.68 -11.62
CA MET A 346 23.29 16.25 -10.95
C MET A 346 22.09 16.89 -11.64
N HIS A 347 21.04 16.10 -11.85
CA HIS A 347 19.78 16.59 -12.43
C HIS A 347 18.61 16.40 -11.47
N GLY A 348 17.85 17.47 -11.27
CA GLY A 348 16.63 17.50 -10.47
C GLY A 348 15.37 17.72 -11.31
N GLN A 349 14.28 18.07 -10.63
CA GLN A 349 13.01 18.41 -11.27
C GLN A 349 13.16 19.66 -12.15
N LYS A 350 12.60 19.63 -13.35
CA LYS A 350 12.54 20.79 -14.25
C LYS A 350 11.11 21.28 -14.42
N GLY A 351 10.79 22.42 -13.81
CA GLY A 351 9.41 22.92 -13.78
C GLY A 351 8.47 21.93 -13.10
N SER A 352 7.53 21.33 -13.84
CA SER A 352 6.62 20.28 -13.32
C SER A 352 7.02 18.85 -13.69
N ASP A 353 8.11 18.70 -14.46
CA ASP A 353 8.60 17.40 -14.90
C ASP A 353 9.46 16.74 -13.81
N LEU A 354 8.85 15.80 -13.09
CA LEU A 354 9.54 14.99 -12.08
C LEU A 354 10.56 14.04 -12.72
N ASN A 355 10.35 13.59 -13.97
CA ASN A 355 11.19 12.60 -14.63
C ASN A 355 12.53 13.17 -15.09
N ALA A 356 12.63 14.49 -15.24
CA ALA A 356 13.91 15.18 -15.49
C ALA A 356 14.96 14.88 -14.41
N GLY A 357 14.51 14.58 -13.19
CA GLY A 357 15.38 14.21 -12.07
C GLY A 357 16.04 12.86 -12.23
N LYS A 358 17.33 12.79 -11.91
CA LYS A 358 18.17 11.59 -12.05
C LYS A 358 18.63 11.07 -10.69
N ASN A 359 18.85 9.78 -10.61
CA ASN A 359 19.34 9.11 -9.41
C ASN A 359 20.83 9.41 -9.21
N LEU A 360 21.27 9.47 -7.95
CA LEU A 360 22.68 9.55 -7.59
C LEU A 360 23.08 8.33 -6.76
N THR A 361 24.28 7.84 -7.05
CA THR A 361 24.93 6.77 -6.28
C THR A 361 26.18 7.34 -5.63
N PHE A 362 26.31 7.15 -4.33
CA PHE A 362 27.44 7.60 -3.52
C PHE A 362 28.34 6.43 -3.12
N LEU A 363 29.63 6.59 -3.38
CA LEU A 363 30.70 5.62 -3.13
C LEU A 363 31.81 6.26 -2.28
N GLY A 364 32.58 5.44 -1.57
CA GLY A 364 33.73 5.89 -0.80
C GLY A 364 33.39 6.11 0.68
N HIS A 365 34.24 5.59 1.55
CA HIS A 365 34.00 5.55 2.99
C HIS A 365 34.04 6.94 3.65
N ASN A 366 33.22 7.11 4.69
CA ASN A 366 33.17 8.31 5.53
C ASN A 366 32.93 9.60 4.74
N GLY A 367 32.03 9.53 3.76
CA GLY A 367 31.71 10.63 2.87
C GLY A 367 31.09 11.82 3.61
N GLN A 368 31.41 13.03 3.15
CA GLN A 368 30.83 14.26 3.67
C GLN A 368 30.25 15.08 2.53
N ILE A 369 29.00 15.48 2.65
CA ILE A 369 28.28 16.30 1.66
C ILE A 369 27.71 17.53 2.37
N ASP A 370 27.92 18.71 1.80
CA ASP A 370 27.32 19.97 2.25
C ASP A 370 26.37 20.52 1.18
N LEU A 371 25.07 20.59 1.49
CA LEU A 371 24.05 21.18 0.61
C LEU A 371 24.07 22.70 0.75
N GLU A 372 24.49 23.38 -0.32
CA GLU A 372 24.52 24.84 -0.38
C GLU A 372 23.21 25.44 -0.91
N ASN A 373 22.34 24.63 -1.54
CA ASN A 373 21.01 25.05 -1.98
C ASN A 373 19.95 23.99 -1.65
N SER A 374 18.69 24.43 -1.55
CA SER A 374 17.57 23.49 -1.45
C SER A 374 17.40 22.73 -2.75
N VAL A 375 17.32 21.40 -2.65
CA VAL A 375 17.29 20.48 -3.80
C VAL A 375 15.90 19.88 -3.95
N THR A 376 15.31 20.06 -5.14
CA THR A 376 14.11 19.33 -5.56
C THR A 376 14.50 18.37 -6.68
N GLN A 377 14.82 17.14 -6.31
CA GLN A 377 15.37 16.14 -7.23
C GLN A 377 14.29 15.44 -8.07
N GLY A 378 13.02 15.76 -7.89
CA GLY A 378 11.92 15.15 -8.64
C GLY A 378 11.82 13.64 -8.36
N ALA A 379 11.89 12.83 -9.41
CA ALA A 379 11.90 11.37 -9.31
C ALA A 379 13.31 10.78 -9.15
N GLY A 380 14.37 11.56 -8.95
CA GLY A 380 15.69 11.01 -8.65
C GLY A 380 15.80 10.51 -7.20
N SER A 381 16.38 9.33 -7.00
CA SER A 381 16.71 8.76 -5.68
C SER A 381 18.19 8.93 -5.32
N LEU A 382 18.52 8.77 -4.03
CA LEU A 382 19.90 8.69 -3.55
C LEU A 382 20.20 7.28 -3.06
N THR A 383 21.32 6.70 -3.50
CA THR A 383 21.81 5.40 -3.02
C THR A 383 23.17 5.58 -2.36
N PHE A 384 23.31 5.10 -1.13
CA PHE A 384 24.54 5.13 -0.37
C PHE A 384 25.05 3.70 -0.15
N HIS A 385 26.23 3.40 -0.71
CA HIS A 385 26.91 2.12 -0.52
C HIS A 385 27.85 2.11 0.68
N ASP A 386 28.19 3.29 1.20
CA ASP A 386 29.15 3.52 2.28
C ASP A 386 28.61 4.51 3.31
N ASP A 387 29.29 4.64 4.43
CA ASP A 387 28.97 5.62 5.47
C ASP A 387 29.13 7.06 4.98
N TYR A 388 28.11 7.88 5.22
CA TYR A 388 28.07 9.29 4.80
C TYR A 388 27.47 10.19 5.88
N THR A 389 27.88 11.46 5.88
CA THR A 389 27.20 12.55 6.58
C THR A 389 26.78 13.61 5.58
N VAL A 390 25.50 13.98 5.60
CA VAL A 390 24.91 14.99 4.72
C VAL A 390 24.42 16.16 5.57
N THR A 391 24.98 17.34 5.34
CA THR A 391 24.73 18.55 6.13
C THR A 391 24.23 19.70 5.28
N THR A 392 23.78 20.76 5.94
CA THR A 392 23.61 22.08 5.36
C THR A 392 23.90 23.12 6.43
N SER A 393 24.49 24.25 6.03
CA SER A 393 24.78 25.39 6.92
C SER A 393 23.77 26.52 6.82
N ASN A 394 22.88 26.48 5.82
CA ASN A 394 21.96 27.58 5.51
C ASN A 394 20.47 27.17 5.56
N GLY A 395 20.17 26.00 6.15
CA GLY A 395 18.80 25.50 6.28
C GLY A 395 18.21 25.00 4.96
N SER A 396 19.05 24.63 3.99
CA SER A 396 18.57 24.02 2.75
C SER A 396 17.82 22.72 3.02
N THR A 397 16.83 22.44 2.18
CA THR A 397 16.02 21.22 2.26
C THR A 397 16.26 20.29 1.08
N TRP A 398 15.94 19.01 1.22
CA TRP A 398 15.98 18.06 0.10
C TRP A 398 14.64 17.33 -0.05
N THR A 399 14.21 17.16 -1.31
CA THR A 399 13.11 16.27 -1.70
C THR A 399 13.48 15.50 -2.97
N GLY A 400 13.00 14.26 -3.09
CA GLY A 400 13.27 13.39 -4.22
C GLY A 400 12.51 12.07 -4.11
N ALA A 401 12.84 11.07 -4.92
CA ALA A 401 12.16 9.78 -4.90
C ALA A 401 12.32 9.03 -3.57
N GLY A 402 13.47 9.20 -2.92
CA GLY A 402 13.80 8.60 -1.63
C GLY A 402 15.29 8.31 -1.48
N ILE A 403 15.64 7.73 -0.34
CA ILE A 403 17.00 7.35 0.04
C ILE A 403 17.07 5.82 0.21
N ILE A 404 18.12 5.23 -0.36
CA ILE A 404 18.49 3.83 -0.25
C ILE A 404 19.83 3.78 0.49
N VAL A 405 19.87 3.06 1.62
CA VAL A 405 21.12 2.81 2.36
C VAL A 405 21.35 1.31 2.41
N ASP A 406 22.48 0.86 1.88
CA ASP A 406 22.82 -0.56 1.79
C ASP A 406 23.16 -1.17 3.16
N ARG A 407 23.07 -2.50 3.27
CA ARG A 407 23.08 -3.28 4.53
C ARG A 407 24.15 -2.87 5.55
N ASP A 408 25.34 -2.55 5.07
CA ASP A 408 26.52 -2.28 5.90
C ASP A 408 26.88 -0.79 5.94
N ALA A 409 26.00 0.08 5.46
CA ALA A 409 26.18 1.53 5.46
C ALA A 409 25.28 2.23 6.49
N SER A 410 25.77 3.37 6.99
CA SER A 410 25.06 4.28 7.86
C SER A 410 25.19 5.72 7.37
N VAL A 411 24.04 6.39 7.17
CA VAL A 411 24.00 7.78 6.73
C VAL A 411 23.49 8.67 7.86
N ASN A 412 24.31 9.63 8.29
CA ASN A 412 23.89 10.72 9.15
C ASN A 412 23.32 11.86 8.30
N TRP A 413 22.01 12.05 8.40
CA TRP A 413 21.23 12.96 7.56
C TRP A 413 20.75 14.17 8.37
N GLN A 414 21.35 15.33 8.11
CA GLN A 414 21.13 16.57 8.86
C GLN A 414 20.37 17.63 8.05
N VAL A 415 19.66 17.20 7.02
CA VAL A 415 18.92 18.06 6.08
C VAL A 415 17.42 17.87 6.30
N ASN A 416 16.68 18.96 6.49
CA ASN A 416 15.22 18.90 6.65
C ASN A 416 14.51 18.64 5.31
N GLY A 417 13.29 18.12 5.38
CA GLY A 417 12.39 17.96 4.24
C GLY A 417 11.50 19.17 4.02
N VAL A 418 10.47 18.99 3.19
CA VAL A 418 9.49 20.03 2.85
C VAL A 418 8.09 19.59 3.24
N LYS A 419 7.28 20.53 3.75
CA LYS A 419 5.87 20.30 4.08
C LYS A 419 5.09 19.68 2.92
N GLY A 420 4.38 18.59 3.18
CA GLY A 420 3.58 17.89 2.19
C GLY A 420 4.36 16.90 1.31
N ASP A 421 5.69 16.83 1.46
CA ASP A 421 6.51 15.75 0.94
C ASP A 421 6.79 14.71 2.03
N ASN A 422 6.90 13.44 1.62
CA ASN A 422 7.39 12.38 2.49
C ASN A 422 8.75 11.89 1.99
N LEU A 423 9.74 11.84 2.88
CA LEU A 423 10.98 11.11 2.63
C LEU A 423 10.66 9.61 2.61
N HIS A 424 11.09 8.91 1.56
CA HIS A 424 10.96 7.44 1.50
C HIS A 424 12.34 6.82 1.76
N LYS A 425 12.42 5.91 2.74
CA LYS A 425 13.65 5.20 3.09
C LYS A 425 13.49 3.70 2.90
N ILE A 426 14.39 3.12 2.11
CA ILE A 426 14.56 1.66 1.92
C ILE A 426 16.05 1.28 1.98
N GLY A 427 16.37 0.02 1.67
CA GLY A 427 17.70 -0.55 1.89
C GLY A 427 17.91 -0.97 3.35
N GLU A 428 18.71 -2.00 3.56
CA GLU A 428 18.86 -2.68 4.85
C GLU A 428 19.69 -1.89 5.87
N GLY A 429 20.44 -0.88 5.43
CA GLY A 429 21.28 -0.04 6.29
C GLY A 429 20.54 1.02 7.08
N THR A 430 21.32 1.85 7.76
CA THR A 430 20.83 2.79 8.78
C THR A 430 20.79 4.22 8.26
N LEU A 431 19.68 4.94 8.52
CA LEU A 431 19.58 6.38 8.34
C LEU A 431 19.40 7.04 9.71
N VAL A 432 20.38 7.83 10.14
CA VAL A 432 20.30 8.63 11.37
C VAL A 432 19.82 10.03 10.99
N VAL A 433 18.60 10.38 11.36
CA VAL A 433 18.02 11.71 11.08
C VAL A 433 18.40 12.64 12.22
N GLN A 434 19.24 13.64 11.93
CA GLN A 434 19.85 14.52 12.92
C GLN A 434 19.93 15.97 12.42
N GLY A 435 18.85 16.45 11.80
CA GLY A 435 18.70 17.86 11.44
C GLY A 435 18.48 18.74 12.67
N THR A 436 18.26 20.04 12.44
CA THR A 436 17.97 21.02 13.49
C THR A 436 16.58 21.63 13.30
N GLY A 437 15.86 21.86 14.41
CA GLY A 437 14.57 22.54 14.42
C GLY A 437 13.41 21.64 14.01
N VAL A 438 12.37 22.26 13.45
CA VAL A 438 11.14 21.59 13.00
C VAL A 438 11.24 21.20 11.54
N ASN A 439 11.30 19.91 11.26
CA ASN A 439 11.10 19.38 9.91
C ASN A 439 9.59 19.19 9.63
N GLU A 440 9.05 19.93 8.66
CA GLU A 440 7.63 19.82 8.27
C GLU A 440 7.33 18.62 7.35
N GLY A 441 8.35 17.98 6.76
CA GLY A 441 8.18 16.79 5.92
C GLY A 441 7.74 15.56 6.72
N GLY A 442 7.15 14.58 6.05
CA GLY A 442 6.84 13.27 6.62
C GLY A 442 7.88 12.21 6.25
N LEU A 443 7.72 11.01 6.80
CA LEU A 443 8.62 9.87 6.56
C LEU A 443 7.82 8.59 6.27
N LYS A 444 8.26 7.83 5.26
CA LYS A 444 7.83 6.46 5.00
C LYS A 444 9.04 5.53 5.00
N VAL A 445 9.04 4.54 5.88
CA VAL A 445 10.14 3.59 6.03
C VAL A 445 9.67 2.22 5.57
N GLY A 446 10.41 1.62 4.63
CA GLY A 446 10.10 0.31 4.07
C GLY A 446 11.16 -0.76 4.33
N ASN A 447 12.39 -0.40 4.71
CA ASN A 447 13.44 -1.36 5.06
C ASN A 447 14.55 -0.70 5.89
N GLY A 448 15.34 -1.53 6.59
CA GLY A 448 16.48 -1.13 7.41
C GLY A 448 16.07 -0.35 8.65
N THR A 449 17.01 0.44 9.17
CA THR A 449 16.82 1.19 10.42
C THR A 449 16.76 2.69 10.16
N VAL A 450 15.83 3.38 10.82
CA VAL A 450 15.84 4.85 10.91
C VAL A 450 15.93 5.25 12.37
N ILE A 451 16.93 6.04 12.73
CA ILE A 451 17.07 6.61 14.07
C ILE A 451 16.64 8.07 14.00
N LEU A 452 15.58 8.43 14.73
CA LEU A 452 15.12 9.81 14.83
C LEU A 452 15.85 10.50 15.99
N ASN A 453 16.77 11.38 15.65
CA ASN A 453 17.64 12.12 16.57
C ASN A 453 17.75 13.60 16.18
N GLN A 454 16.64 14.21 15.76
CA GLN A 454 16.55 15.63 15.45
C GLN A 454 16.94 16.47 16.68
N GLN A 455 17.72 17.52 16.44
CA GLN A 455 18.19 18.44 17.45
C GLN A 455 17.29 19.68 17.53
N ALA A 456 17.21 20.27 18.72
CA ALA A 456 16.47 21.51 18.91
C ALA A 456 17.17 22.70 18.25
N ASP A 457 16.39 23.62 17.69
CA ASP A 457 16.89 24.92 17.26
C ASP A 457 17.23 25.83 18.46
N SER A 458 17.71 27.04 18.18
CA SER A 458 18.05 28.03 19.21
C SER A 458 16.85 28.51 20.04
N ALA A 459 15.63 28.29 19.58
CA ALA A 459 14.39 28.58 20.30
C ALA A 459 13.82 27.35 21.05
N GLY A 460 14.50 26.19 20.96
CA GLY A 460 14.10 24.96 21.63
C GLY A 460 13.09 24.11 20.86
N HIS A 461 12.73 24.48 19.62
CA HIS A 461 11.81 23.69 18.82
C HIS A 461 12.53 22.49 18.20
N VAL A 462 11.88 21.33 18.22
CA VAL A 462 12.41 20.08 17.65
C VAL A 462 11.26 19.25 17.09
N GLN A 463 11.42 18.75 15.87
CA GLN A 463 10.55 17.74 15.27
C GLN A 463 11.32 17.06 14.12
N ALA A 464 11.50 15.74 14.20
CA ALA A 464 12.17 14.98 13.14
C ALA A 464 11.31 14.87 11.88
N PHE A 465 10.01 14.62 12.04
CA PHE A 465 9.03 14.58 10.94
C PHE A 465 7.63 14.93 11.43
N SER A 466 6.79 15.43 10.53
CA SER A 466 5.37 15.71 10.80
C SER A 466 4.53 14.44 10.94
N SER A 467 4.95 13.34 10.29
CA SER A 467 4.35 12.00 10.40
C SER A 467 5.35 10.91 10.02
N VAL A 468 5.12 9.70 10.53
CA VAL A 468 5.95 8.51 10.24
C VAL A 468 5.04 7.33 9.87
N ASN A 469 5.30 6.70 8.72
CA ASN A 469 4.67 5.46 8.30
C ASN A 469 5.70 4.33 8.21
N ILE A 470 5.39 3.20 8.85
CA ILE A 470 6.26 2.02 8.95
C ILE A 470 5.55 0.88 8.20
N ALA A 471 6.15 0.35 7.14
CA ALA A 471 5.53 -0.69 6.31
C ALA A 471 6.53 -1.74 5.82
N SER A 472 6.01 -2.81 5.21
CA SER A 472 6.68 -4.02 4.72
C SER A 472 6.99 -5.10 5.77
N GLY A 473 7.03 -4.73 7.05
CA GLY A 473 7.42 -5.62 8.15
C GLY A 473 8.94 -5.77 8.34
N SER A 474 9.74 -5.20 7.44
CA SER A 474 11.21 -5.22 7.51
C SER A 474 11.86 -4.09 8.32
N PRO A 475 11.30 -2.86 8.39
CA PRO A 475 12.04 -1.75 8.99
C PRO A 475 11.87 -1.65 10.51
N THR A 476 12.84 -0.95 11.13
CA THR A 476 12.79 -0.47 12.51
C THR A 476 12.97 1.04 12.56
N VAL A 477 12.11 1.74 13.29
CA VAL A 477 12.26 3.16 13.62
C VAL A 477 12.58 3.30 15.09
N VAL A 478 13.70 3.94 15.43
CA VAL A 478 14.19 4.13 16.79
C VAL A 478 14.03 5.59 17.21
N LEU A 479 13.46 5.84 18.38
CA LEU A 479 13.36 7.19 18.95
C LEU A 479 14.57 7.48 19.85
N ALA A 480 15.36 8.51 19.54
CA ALA A 480 16.43 8.94 20.43
C ALA A 480 15.88 9.60 21.71
N ASP A 481 14.77 10.34 21.58
CA ASP A 481 14.01 10.90 22.70
C ASP A 481 12.50 10.98 22.38
N ASN A 482 11.69 11.48 23.33
CA ASN A 482 10.23 11.60 23.17
C ASN A 482 9.75 12.87 22.43
N ARG A 483 10.65 13.66 21.83
CA ARG A 483 10.32 14.92 21.14
C ARG A 483 10.36 14.80 19.61
N GLN A 484 10.73 13.63 19.10
CA GLN A 484 11.03 13.41 17.69
C GLN A 484 9.79 13.50 16.78
N VAL A 485 8.67 12.96 17.23
CA VAL A 485 7.42 12.91 16.46
C VAL A 485 6.24 12.85 17.42
N ASN A 486 5.13 13.47 17.07
CA ASN A 486 3.88 13.26 17.79
C ASN A 486 3.44 11.78 17.63
N PRO A 487 3.28 11.00 18.72
CA PRO A 487 2.93 9.58 18.64
C PRO A 487 1.66 9.29 17.83
N ASP A 488 0.69 10.21 17.84
CA ASP A 488 -0.55 10.09 17.06
C ASP A 488 -0.32 10.17 15.55
N ASN A 489 0.80 10.74 15.11
CA ASN A 489 1.16 10.82 13.70
C ASN A 489 2.06 9.67 13.25
N ILE A 490 2.23 8.66 14.10
CA ILE A 490 2.86 7.38 13.74
C ILE A 490 1.79 6.42 13.22
N SER A 491 2.12 5.68 12.17
CA SER A 491 1.27 4.67 11.57
C SER A 491 2.07 3.46 11.12
N TRP A 492 1.46 2.28 11.22
CA TRP A 492 1.96 1.04 10.65
C TRP A 492 1.05 0.68 9.47
N GLY A 493 1.62 0.71 8.27
CA GLY A 493 0.95 0.32 7.03
C GLY A 493 0.98 -1.20 6.82
N TYR A 494 0.82 -1.62 5.57
CA TYR A 494 0.88 -3.03 5.16
C TYR A 494 2.10 -3.75 5.74
N ARG A 495 1.86 -4.81 6.51
CA ARG A 495 2.85 -5.63 7.26
C ARG A 495 3.64 -4.88 8.33
N GLY A 496 3.35 -3.60 8.57
CA GLY A 496 3.95 -2.80 9.64
C GLY A 496 5.47 -2.82 9.66
N GLY A 497 6.04 -3.14 10.83
CA GLY A 497 7.45 -2.99 11.20
C GLY A 497 7.55 -2.55 12.66
N VAL A 498 8.76 -2.24 13.12
CA VAL A 498 9.03 -1.94 14.54
C VAL A 498 9.13 -0.43 14.77
N LEU A 499 8.36 0.06 15.74
CA LEU A 499 8.69 1.30 16.45
C LEU A 499 9.37 0.90 17.76
N ASP A 500 10.65 1.20 17.87
CA ASP A 500 11.43 1.06 19.08
C ASP A 500 11.45 2.39 19.84
N VAL A 501 10.76 2.42 20.98
CA VAL A 501 10.69 3.61 21.83
C VAL A 501 11.99 3.86 22.59
N ASN A 502 12.89 2.86 22.66
CA ASN A 502 14.25 2.99 23.20
C ASN A 502 14.31 3.72 24.56
N GLY A 503 13.49 3.25 25.51
CA GLY A 503 13.45 3.77 26.88
C GLY A 503 12.71 5.11 27.04
N ASN A 504 11.98 5.57 26.02
CA ASN A 504 11.18 6.79 26.06
C ASN A 504 9.72 6.52 26.37
N ASP A 505 9.16 7.29 27.31
CA ASP A 505 7.74 7.26 27.64
C ASP A 505 6.94 7.99 26.55
N LEU A 506 5.84 7.38 26.11
CA LEU A 506 4.96 7.90 25.07
C LEU A 506 3.49 7.84 25.47
N THR A 507 2.69 8.79 24.97
CA THR A 507 1.23 8.77 25.08
C THR A 507 0.62 8.71 23.68
N PHE A 508 -0.23 7.72 23.45
CA PHE A 508 -0.98 7.55 22.21
C PHE A 508 -2.47 7.79 22.47
N HIS A 509 -3.08 8.69 21.70
CA HIS A 509 -4.52 8.82 21.60
C HIS A 509 -5.08 7.99 20.44
N LYS A 510 -4.21 7.60 19.50
CA LYS A 510 -4.52 6.58 18.49
C LYS A 510 -3.31 5.73 18.11
N LEU A 511 -3.55 4.44 17.91
CA LEU A 511 -2.63 3.47 17.34
C LEU A 511 -3.12 3.10 15.93
N ASN A 512 -2.51 3.74 14.92
CA ASN A 512 -2.86 3.48 13.52
C ASN A 512 -2.13 2.23 13.00
N ALA A 513 -2.60 1.04 13.38
CA ALA A 513 -2.01 -0.23 12.98
C ALA A 513 -2.89 -0.98 11.97
N ALA A 514 -2.41 -1.16 10.74
CA ALA A 514 -3.15 -1.80 9.67
C ALA A 514 -3.36 -3.31 9.91
N ASP A 515 -2.36 -4.00 10.45
CA ASP A 515 -2.37 -5.44 10.64
C ASP A 515 -1.40 -5.89 11.76
N TYR A 516 -1.28 -7.21 11.92
CA TYR A 516 -0.44 -7.88 12.92
C TYR A 516 1.06 -7.56 12.83
N GLY A 517 1.53 -7.04 11.70
CA GLY A 517 2.92 -6.67 11.52
C GLY A 517 3.32 -5.38 12.24
N ALA A 518 2.37 -4.61 12.77
CA ALA A 518 2.66 -3.44 13.60
C ALA A 518 3.30 -3.87 14.92
N VAL A 519 4.51 -3.38 15.23
CA VAL A 519 5.18 -3.66 16.50
C VAL A 519 5.49 -2.35 17.20
N LEU A 520 5.00 -2.22 18.43
CA LEU A 520 5.40 -1.19 19.40
C LEU A 520 6.26 -1.88 20.46
N GLY A 521 7.55 -1.56 20.48
CA GLY A 521 8.50 -2.24 21.33
C GLY A 521 9.50 -1.31 22.00
N ASN A 522 10.24 -1.88 22.95
CA ASN A 522 11.40 -1.24 23.58
C ASN A 522 12.58 -2.20 23.62
N SER A 523 13.68 -1.82 22.96
CA SER A 523 14.94 -2.57 22.99
C SER A 523 15.88 -2.15 24.13
N SER A 524 15.59 -1.02 24.80
CA SER A 524 16.43 -0.46 25.87
C SER A 524 16.25 -1.19 27.20
N ASP A 525 17.33 -1.26 27.99
CA ASP A 525 17.30 -1.71 29.38
C ASP A 525 16.47 -0.78 30.28
N LYS A 526 16.33 0.50 29.90
CA LYS A 526 15.45 1.44 30.58
C LYS A 526 14.00 1.12 30.21
N THR A 527 13.19 0.76 31.20
CA THR A 527 11.75 0.54 31.01
C THR A 527 11.07 1.80 30.48
N ALA A 528 10.22 1.65 29.47
CA ALA A 528 9.40 2.72 28.92
C ALA A 528 7.93 2.55 29.32
N ASN A 529 7.26 3.65 29.65
CA ASN A 529 5.84 3.69 29.98
C ASN A 529 5.03 4.18 28.77
N ILE A 530 4.18 3.30 28.25
CA ILE A 530 3.26 3.59 27.16
C ILE A 530 1.88 3.87 27.75
N THR A 531 1.35 5.06 27.49
CA THR A 531 0.00 5.46 27.91
C THR A 531 -0.94 5.42 26.71
N LEU A 532 -2.04 4.69 26.82
CA LEU A 532 -3.11 4.62 25.84
C LEU A 532 -4.30 5.48 26.31
N ASP A 533 -4.34 6.73 25.83
CA ASP A 533 -5.41 7.71 26.11
C ASP A 533 -6.31 7.90 24.88
N TYR A 534 -6.96 6.80 24.46
CA TYR A 534 -7.75 6.77 23.22
C TYR A 534 -9.18 7.33 23.37
N GLN A 535 -9.57 7.79 24.56
CA GLN A 535 -10.94 8.25 24.79
C GLN A 535 -11.17 9.61 24.15
N THR A 536 -12.28 9.72 23.43
CA THR A 536 -12.78 11.02 22.98
C THR A 536 -13.35 11.76 24.19
N ARG A 537 -12.83 12.97 24.48
CA ARG A 537 -13.38 13.81 25.54
C ARG A 537 -14.51 14.68 24.98
N PRO A 538 -15.53 15.05 25.78
CA PRO A 538 -16.62 15.90 25.31
C PRO A 538 -16.12 17.19 24.65
N ALA A 539 -15.08 17.82 25.23
CA ALA A 539 -14.50 19.06 24.70
C ALA A 539 -13.85 18.91 23.31
N ASP A 540 -13.45 17.70 22.92
CA ASP A 540 -12.83 17.42 21.61
C ASP A 540 -13.89 17.26 20.50
N ILE A 541 -15.18 17.14 20.87
CA ILE A 541 -16.27 17.03 19.91
C ILE A 541 -16.48 18.38 19.23
N LYS A 542 -16.06 18.46 17.98
CA LYS A 542 -16.37 19.61 17.12
C LYS A 542 -17.88 19.74 16.92
N VAL A 543 -18.41 20.91 17.28
CA VAL A 543 -19.76 21.34 16.93
C VAL A 543 -19.74 22.07 15.60
N ASN A 544 -20.54 21.58 14.65
CA ASN A 544 -20.57 22.10 13.29
C ASN A 544 -21.79 23.00 13.07
N GLU A 545 -21.67 23.93 12.12
CA GLU A 545 -22.80 24.71 11.64
C GLU A 545 -23.35 24.12 10.34
N TRP A 546 -24.62 24.39 10.06
CA TRP A 546 -25.22 24.02 8.79
C TRP A 546 -24.52 24.70 7.62
N SER A 547 -24.23 23.95 6.57
CA SER A 547 -23.62 24.48 5.35
C SER A 547 -24.52 24.28 4.14
N SER A 548 -24.55 25.27 3.25
CA SER A 548 -25.23 25.20 1.96
C SER A 548 -24.69 24.11 1.03
N SER A 549 -23.48 23.59 1.31
CA SER A 549 -22.93 22.41 0.62
C SER A 549 -23.76 21.15 0.85
N LYS A 550 -24.56 21.08 1.93
CA LYS A 550 -25.41 19.94 2.31
C LYS A 550 -24.65 18.62 2.42
N LYS A 551 -23.35 18.69 2.70
CA LYS A 551 -22.47 17.55 2.93
C LYS A 551 -21.95 17.59 4.36
N GLY A 552 -21.86 16.42 4.98
CA GLY A 552 -21.35 16.26 6.33
C GLY A 552 -20.95 14.83 6.60
N THR A 553 -20.44 14.57 7.79
CA THR A 553 -20.05 13.23 8.22
C THR A 553 -21.13 12.69 9.15
N ALA A 554 -21.70 11.53 8.81
CA ALA A 554 -22.64 10.86 9.70
C ALA A 554 -21.97 10.61 11.08
N GLY A 555 -22.67 10.96 12.15
CA GLY A 555 -22.19 10.97 13.53
C GLY A 555 -21.68 12.32 14.03
N SER A 556 -21.51 13.33 13.17
CA SER A 556 -21.07 14.67 13.60
C SER A 556 -22.17 15.44 14.33
N LEU A 557 -21.76 16.23 15.33
CA LEU A 557 -22.63 17.12 16.09
C LEU A 557 -22.77 18.47 15.39
N TYR A 558 -23.98 19.02 15.39
CA TYR A 558 -24.33 20.30 14.79
C TYR A 558 -25.12 21.17 15.77
N ILE A 559 -24.95 22.49 15.64
CA ILE A 559 -25.72 23.51 16.34
C ILE A 559 -26.72 24.18 15.40
N TYR A 560 -27.92 24.42 15.90
CA TYR A 560 -28.95 25.18 15.23
C TYR A 560 -29.48 26.27 16.16
N ASN A 561 -29.18 27.53 15.86
CA ASN A 561 -29.88 28.67 16.46
C ASN A 561 -31.26 28.77 15.81
N ASN A 562 -32.26 28.14 16.42
CA ASN A 562 -33.59 27.93 15.85
C ASN A 562 -34.42 29.22 15.95
N PRO A 563 -34.68 29.94 14.84
CA PRO A 563 -35.41 31.20 14.88
C PRO A 563 -36.93 31.00 15.07
N TYR A 564 -37.44 29.78 14.88
CA TYR A 564 -38.88 29.50 14.94
C TYR A 564 -39.36 29.24 16.36
N SER A 565 -38.53 28.64 17.20
CA SER A 565 -38.83 28.33 18.61
C SER A 565 -37.98 29.13 19.61
N HIS A 566 -37.06 29.97 19.12
CA HIS A 566 -36.15 30.78 19.92
C HIS A 566 -35.27 29.97 20.88
N THR A 567 -34.86 28.77 20.46
CA THR A 567 -33.95 27.88 21.19
C THR A 567 -32.63 27.68 20.46
N VAL A 568 -31.63 27.20 21.19
CA VAL A 568 -30.42 26.60 20.59
C VAL A 568 -30.62 25.09 20.63
N ASP A 569 -30.60 24.45 19.46
CA ASP A 569 -30.88 23.03 19.29
C ASP A 569 -29.61 22.31 18.80
N TYR A 570 -29.31 21.16 19.39
CA TYR A 570 -28.21 20.32 18.96
C TYR A 570 -28.71 19.09 18.22
N PHE A 571 -28.04 18.75 17.12
CA PHE A 571 -28.40 17.60 16.29
C PHE A 571 -27.18 16.75 15.93
N ILE A 572 -27.33 15.43 15.96
CA ILE A 572 -26.36 14.50 15.37
C ILE A 572 -26.82 14.15 13.96
N LEU A 573 -25.90 14.27 13.00
CA LEU A 573 -26.14 13.91 11.61
C LEU A 573 -26.17 12.38 11.43
N LYS A 574 -27.16 11.84 10.71
CA LYS A 574 -27.34 10.38 10.50
C LYS A 574 -26.87 9.90 9.12
N THR A 575 -26.62 10.83 8.19
CA THR A 575 -26.30 10.57 6.78
C THR A 575 -25.14 11.44 6.29
N ASN A 576 -24.50 11.10 5.16
CA ASN A 576 -23.38 11.90 4.63
C ASN A 576 -23.80 13.16 3.83
N SER A 577 -25.10 13.40 3.77
CA SER A 577 -25.71 14.61 3.21
C SER A 577 -26.98 14.94 3.98
N TYR A 578 -27.37 16.21 4.01
CA TYR A 578 -28.47 16.67 4.84
C TYR A 578 -29.32 17.77 4.18
N GLY A 579 -30.60 17.80 4.55
CA GLY A 579 -31.50 18.92 4.31
C GLY A 579 -31.45 19.94 5.45
N TRP A 580 -32.53 20.68 5.62
CA TRP A 580 -32.70 21.61 6.73
C TRP A 580 -32.87 20.87 8.06
N PHE A 581 -32.51 21.53 9.16
CA PHE A 581 -32.84 21.03 10.49
C PHE A 581 -34.36 20.98 10.68
N PRO A 582 -34.86 20.02 11.48
CA PRO A 582 -36.19 20.11 12.10
C PRO A 582 -36.32 21.41 12.91
N THR A 583 -37.52 22.00 12.93
CA THR A 583 -37.78 23.29 13.59
C THR A 583 -38.52 23.16 14.92
N ASP A 584 -38.99 21.96 15.23
CA ASP A 584 -39.88 21.57 16.32
C ASP A 584 -39.25 20.54 17.27
N GLN A 585 -37.90 20.54 17.37
CA GLN A 585 -37.14 19.70 18.30
C GLN A 585 -37.37 18.18 18.15
N VAL A 586 -37.70 17.72 16.93
CA VAL A 586 -37.83 16.28 16.62
C VAL A 586 -36.67 15.75 15.80
N SER A 587 -36.48 14.44 15.84
CA SER A 587 -35.56 13.74 14.93
C SER A 587 -36.25 13.40 13.60
N ASN A 588 -35.47 13.27 12.52
CA ASN A 588 -35.93 12.75 11.24
C ASN A 588 -34.94 11.72 10.65
N SER A 589 -35.02 11.47 9.33
CA SER A 589 -34.16 10.52 8.63
C SER A 589 -32.70 10.96 8.55
N GLN A 590 -32.43 12.26 8.63
CA GLN A 590 -31.10 12.86 8.49
C GLN A 590 -30.56 13.41 9.80
N TRP A 591 -31.43 13.91 10.69
CA TRP A 591 -31.04 14.60 11.92
C TRP A 591 -31.61 13.88 13.15
N GLU A 592 -30.77 13.65 14.15
CA GLU A 592 -31.17 13.21 15.49
C GLU A 592 -31.09 14.40 16.43
N TYR A 593 -32.22 14.84 16.97
CA TYR A 593 -32.25 15.89 17.99
C TYR A 593 -31.70 15.35 19.33
N VAL A 594 -30.78 16.09 19.95
CA VAL A 594 -30.09 15.67 21.18
C VAL A 594 -30.15 16.69 22.32
N GLY A 595 -31.06 17.67 22.24
CA GLY A 595 -31.33 18.62 23.32
C GLY A 595 -30.83 20.04 23.04
N HIS A 596 -30.84 20.86 24.10
CA HIS A 596 -30.48 22.28 24.07
C HIS A 596 -29.16 22.59 24.80
N ASP A 597 -28.65 21.65 25.59
CA ASP A 597 -27.44 21.85 26.37
C ASP A 597 -26.20 21.40 25.59
N HIS A 598 -25.27 22.32 25.39
CA HIS A 598 -24.03 22.11 24.64
C HIS A 598 -23.21 20.95 25.22
N ASN A 599 -22.97 21.00 26.53
CA ASN A 599 -22.10 20.06 27.22
C ASN A 599 -22.70 18.65 27.21
N SER A 600 -24.01 18.53 27.42
CA SER A 600 -24.74 17.28 27.38
C SER A 600 -24.73 16.67 25.97
N ALA A 601 -24.87 17.49 24.93
CA ALA A 601 -24.82 17.00 23.55
C ALA A 601 -23.42 16.48 23.17
N GLN A 602 -22.36 17.19 23.57
CA GLN A 602 -20.98 16.73 23.39
C GLN A 602 -20.68 15.48 24.21
N ALA A 603 -21.10 15.43 25.48
CA ALA A 603 -20.92 14.28 26.36
C ALA A 603 -21.63 13.04 25.81
N LEU A 604 -22.88 13.18 25.37
CA LEU A 604 -23.64 12.10 24.74
C LEU A 604 -22.89 11.53 23.52
N LEU A 605 -22.32 12.38 22.67
CA LEU A 605 -21.60 11.92 21.48
C LEU A 605 -20.26 11.27 21.86
N ALA A 606 -19.50 11.86 22.79
CA ALA A 606 -18.27 11.28 23.31
C ALA A 606 -18.52 9.88 23.90
N ASP A 607 -19.56 9.72 24.72
CA ASP A 607 -19.95 8.43 25.30
C ASP A 607 -20.31 7.40 24.23
N ARG A 608 -21.09 7.80 23.21
CA ARG A 608 -21.43 6.92 22.07
C ARG A 608 -20.19 6.50 21.28
N ILE A 609 -19.20 7.37 21.13
CA ILE A 609 -17.93 7.04 20.46
C ILE A 609 -17.14 6.06 21.34
N ASN A 610 -16.95 6.39 22.61
CA ASN A 610 -16.18 5.58 23.56
C ASN A 610 -16.80 4.19 23.80
N SER A 611 -18.14 4.06 23.76
CA SER A 611 -18.84 2.78 23.89
C SER A 611 -18.55 1.76 22.77
N LYS A 612 -18.04 2.22 21.61
CA LYS A 612 -17.67 1.34 20.50
C LYS A 612 -16.42 0.52 20.80
N GLY A 613 -15.64 0.95 21.79
CA GLY A 613 -14.34 0.35 22.12
C GLY A 613 -13.22 0.80 21.19
N TYR A 614 -12.03 0.29 21.48
CA TYR A 614 -10.80 0.55 20.77
C TYR A 614 -10.15 -0.78 20.37
N LEU A 615 -9.48 -0.83 19.22
CA LEU A 615 -8.90 -2.07 18.68
C LEU A 615 -7.45 -1.81 18.28
N TYR A 616 -6.56 -2.71 18.70
CA TYR A 616 -5.17 -2.75 18.27
C TYR A 616 -4.80 -4.14 17.73
N HIS A 617 -4.34 -4.15 16.48
CA HIS A 617 -3.98 -5.37 15.74
C HIS A 617 -2.54 -5.85 15.96
N GLY A 618 -1.68 -4.96 16.45
CA GLY A 618 -0.24 -5.15 16.47
C GLY A 618 0.28 -5.92 17.68
N LYS A 619 1.57 -5.76 17.91
CA LYS A 619 2.33 -6.43 18.96
C LYS A 619 2.91 -5.43 19.94
N LEU A 620 2.85 -5.78 21.21
CA LEU A 620 3.52 -5.08 22.31
C LEU A 620 4.74 -5.90 22.72
N GLN A 621 5.95 -5.35 22.67
CA GLN A 621 7.19 -6.13 22.84
C GLN A 621 8.24 -5.47 23.76
N GLY A 622 8.97 -6.29 24.51
CA GLY A 622 10.17 -5.87 25.24
C GLY A 622 9.86 -5.19 26.57
N ASN A 623 10.78 -4.31 27.00
CA ASN A 623 10.73 -3.71 28.34
C ASN A 623 9.80 -2.50 28.41
N ILE A 624 8.50 -2.75 28.24
CA ILE A 624 7.44 -1.74 28.28
C ILE A 624 6.44 -2.02 29.40
N ASN A 625 6.02 -0.95 30.09
CA ASN A 625 4.76 -0.90 30.81
C ASN A 625 3.71 -0.31 29.88
N VAL A 626 2.49 -0.83 29.89
CA VAL A 626 1.36 -0.27 29.16
C VAL A 626 0.27 0.08 30.14
N SER A 627 -0.25 1.31 30.06
CA SER A 627 -1.37 1.75 30.87
C SER A 627 -2.51 2.25 30.01
N SER A 628 -3.73 1.85 30.36
CA SER A 628 -4.96 2.42 29.81
C SER A 628 -5.89 2.73 30.96
N LYS A 629 -6.07 4.03 31.21
CA LYS A 629 -6.99 4.54 32.21
C LYS A 629 -8.15 5.22 31.51
N VAL A 630 -9.32 4.60 31.59
CA VAL A 630 -10.54 5.17 31.01
C VAL A 630 -11.44 5.74 32.10
N LEU A 631 -12.34 6.64 31.72
CA LEU A 631 -13.31 7.26 32.62
C LEU A 631 -14.21 6.20 33.27
N PRO A 632 -14.56 6.35 34.57
CA PRO A 632 -15.54 5.50 35.22
C PRO A 632 -16.86 5.42 34.43
N GLY A 633 -17.43 4.23 34.32
CA GLY A 633 -18.67 4.00 33.54
C GLY A 633 -18.45 3.77 32.04
N THR A 634 -17.23 3.91 31.52
CA THR A 634 -16.92 3.51 30.13
C THR A 634 -17.23 2.03 29.91
N THR A 635 -18.03 1.71 28.89
CA THR A 635 -18.46 0.33 28.59
C THR A 635 -17.75 -0.30 27.40
N GLY A 636 -17.13 0.52 26.54
CA GLY A 636 -16.40 0.05 25.37
C GLY A 636 -15.12 -0.70 25.74
N PRO A 637 -14.83 -1.83 25.10
CA PRO A 637 -13.61 -2.59 25.38
C PRO A 637 -12.40 -2.00 24.65
N LEU A 638 -11.23 -2.05 25.28
CA LEU A 638 -9.96 -2.16 24.56
C LEU A 638 -9.80 -3.62 24.12
N VAL A 639 -9.64 -3.86 22.82
CA VAL A 639 -9.47 -5.18 22.23
C VAL A 639 -8.07 -5.28 21.65
N LEU A 640 -7.33 -6.32 22.04
CA LEU A 640 -6.01 -6.64 21.50
C LEU A 640 -6.10 -7.99 20.79
N ASP A 641 -6.17 -8.01 19.45
CA ASP A 641 -6.26 -9.26 18.67
C ASP A 641 -4.93 -9.68 18.02
N GLY A 642 -3.84 -8.97 18.38
CA GLY A 642 -2.46 -9.32 18.05
C GLY A 642 -1.77 -10.13 19.15
N SER A 643 -0.61 -9.66 19.62
CA SER A 643 0.16 -10.35 20.66
C SER A 643 0.87 -9.39 21.62
N ALA A 644 1.21 -9.88 22.82
CA ALA A 644 1.99 -9.13 23.79
C ALA A 644 3.05 -10.05 24.40
N ASP A 645 4.31 -9.62 24.33
CA ASP A 645 5.47 -10.27 24.96
C ASP A 645 6.31 -9.17 25.64
N MET A 646 5.88 -8.80 26.85
CA MET A 646 6.41 -7.67 27.59
C MET A 646 6.99 -8.15 28.92
N SER A 647 8.09 -7.53 29.37
CA SER A 647 8.62 -7.76 30.72
C SER A 647 7.98 -6.87 31.79
N GLY A 648 7.29 -5.79 31.39
CA GLY A 648 6.59 -4.87 32.29
C GLY A 648 5.13 -5.24 32.55
N LEU A 649 4.38 -4.30 33.13
CA LEU A 649 2.98 -4.47 33.52
C LEU A 649 2.03 -3.90 32.46
N PHE A 650 0.93 -4.61 32.22
CA PHE A 650 -0.26 -4.03 31.56
C PHE A 650 -1.28 -3.62 32.63
N THR A 651 -1.58 -2.34 32.73
CA THR A 651 -2.53 -1.79 33.70
C THR A 651 -3.77 -1.25 32.98
N GLN A 652 -4.93 -1.84 33.26
CA GLN A 652 -6.23 -1.32 32.83
C GLN A 652 -6.97 -0.76 34.06
N GLU A 653 -7.37 0.50 34.02
CA GLU A 653 -8.24 1.11 35.04
C GLU A 653 -9.57 1.49 34.41
N ASN A 654 -10.67 0.96 34.98
CA ASN A 654 -12.03 1.01 34.45
C ASN A 654 -12.17 0.37 33.06
N GLY A 655 -13.40 0.36 32.52
CA GLY A 655 -13.67 -0.19 31.19
C GLY A 655 -13.56 -1.70 31.11
N ARG A 656 -13.30 -2.20 29.90
CA ARG A 656 -13.10 -3.62 29.61
C ARG A 656 -11.83 -3.80 28.78
N LEU A 657 -11.09 -4.88 29.04
CA LEU A 657 -9.99 -5.35 28.21
C LEU A 657 -10.36 -6.73 27.68
N THR A 658 -10.06 -7.04 26.41
CA THR A 658 -10.34 -8.34 25.78
C THR A 658 -9.19 -8.79 24.91
#